data_AF-A0A4S8T0X7-F1
#
_entry.id   AF-A0A4S8T0X7-F1
#
_cell.length_a   1.000
_cell.length_b   1.000
_cell.length_c   1.000
_cell.angle_alpha   90.00
_cell.angle_beta   90.00
_cell.angle_gamma   90.00
#
_symmetry.space_group_name_H-M   'P 1'
#
loop_
_entity.id
_entity.type
_entity.pdbx_description
1 polymer ?
#
loop_
_entity_poly.entity_id
_entity_poly.type
_entity_poly.pdbx_seq_one_letter_code
_entity_poly.pdbx_strand_id
1 'polypeptide(L)'
;METKGQETRNTTRTYSRAPRTTSTMATFLDNAYSLVHQDNTADQPSLQDLKNQLEKGTDESKQETMKRILTIMLNGDPMPQLLMHIIRFVMPSKSKALKKLLYMYYEVCPKHDAGGKLKQEMILVCNGIRMDLQHANEYIRGNTLRFLCKLRDAELIEPLLAPARQCLEHRHSYVRKNAVFAIASIHQHNEALMPDAPELLQAFLESESDATCKRNAFAALISISHDQALEYLSSVFEGIPNADELLQLVELEFIRKDAVTNSQNKARYLRLIFDLLEAKESTVVYEAASSLTALTSNPVAVKAAAAKFIELSIKESDNNVKLIVLEKVNQLRRVNEGILDDLTMEILRVLSSPDLDVRRKALSIAMDMVSSKNVEEVVLLLKKELSKTVDEQYEKNNEYRSLLIHSIHQCAIKFSEVAASVVGLLMDFIADFNNASAVDVIQFVKEVVEKFPKLRGTIVGRLVSTLSEVRAGKVYRGSLWIIGEYSLEANDIREAWKHIRASLGEIPILASEQRLLEEQPDGEPNLNDQVNGNAKAAPTGSRKVLADGTYATESALTSQSAVKAKLEAVKAAQKPPLRQLILDGDYYLATVLASTLTKLVMRHSEISDDEARTNALRAEAMLIMISIIRAGQSQFVKHPIDEDSIDRIMSCVRSLAEFAQKRELENAFLDDTRKAFRDMVNVEEKKRAEKDALSKAKNAIQVDDVVSIRQLTKKNAVDGADEIQLDLEKATGGDSATEDLSSKLSRVVQLTGFSDPVYAEAYVQVHQFDIILDVLLVNQTQDTLQNLSVEFATLGDLKVVERPTTQNLSPLDFLNVQATIKVSSTDTGVIFGNVVYEGASSTDQNVVILNDVHVDIMDYIQPAHCTETQFRTMWTEFEWENKVNINTKMPGGKGLRDFLKGLMKVTNMSCLTPDASLSGDCQFLSANLYARSVFGEDALANLSVEQEGDNVTGFVRIRSRSQGLALSLGSLKGLSKIGDYV
;
A
#
# COMPACT_ATOMS: atom_id res chain seq x y z
N MET A 1 49.52 3.91 49.78
CA MET A 1 48.13 3.84 50.26
C MET A 1 47.51 2.63 49.59
N GLU A 2 47.82 1.40 50.03
CA GLU A 2 47.24 0.70 51.21
C GLU A 2 45.72 0.63 51.09
N THR A 3 45.05 -0.53 50.99
CA THR A 3 45.17 -1.81 51.75
C THR A 3 44.59 -2.98 50.92
N LYS A 4 45.28 -4.14 50.74
CA LYS A 4 45.20 -5.43 51.52
C LYS A 4 43.79 -6.04 51.65
N GLY A 5 43.50 -7.34 51.49
CA GLY A 5 44.25 -8.60 51.29
C GLY A 5 43.27 -9.74 50.87
N GLN A 6 43.67 -10.70 50.03
CA GLN A 6 44.14 -12.08 50.33
C GLN A 6 43.11 -13.06 50.95
N GLU A 7 42.76 -14.13 50.18
CA GLU A 7 42.77 -15.58 50.53
C GLU A 7 41.98 -16.38 49.47
N THR A 8 42.57 -17.05 48.46
CA THR A 8 43.11 -18.45 48.38
C THR A 8 42.22 -19.59 48.89
N ARG A 9 41.69 -20.44 47.98
CA ARG A 9 42.15 -21.83 47.73
C ARG A 9 41.22 -22.65 46.80
N ASN A 10 41.84 -23.29 45.79
CA ASN A 10 41.71 -24.69 45.29
C ASN A 10 40.30 -25.24 45.01
N THR A 11 39.91 -25.80 43.86
CA THR A 11 40.43 -26.91 43.01
C THR A 11 39.15 -27.35 42.24
N THR A 12 39.05 -27.56 40.92
CA THR A 12 39.59 -28.66 40.14
C THR A 12 39.18 -28.42 38.68
N ARG A 13 40.12 -28.56 37.73
CA ARG A 13 39.83 -28.62 36.29
C ARG A 13 39.13 -29.94 35.97
N THR A 14 37.95 -29.88 35.38
CA THR A 14 37.39 -30.95 34.54
C THR A 14 37.04 -30.37 33.18
N TYR A 15 37.57 -31.03 32.14
CA TYR A 15 37.27 -30.78 30.75
C TYR A 15 35.78 -31.08 30.47
N SER A 16 35.03 -30.12 29.93
CA SER A 16 33.88 -30.41 29.08
C SER A 16 33.93 -29.52 27.84
N ARG A 17 33.90 -30.19 26.69
CA ARG A 17 33.93 -29.63 25.35
C ARG A 17 32.50 -29.14 25.07
N ALA A 18 32.31 -27.84 24.92
CA ALA A 18 31.01 -27.26 24.57
C ALA A 18 30.52 -27.79 23.20
N PRO A 19 29.27 -28.25 23.06
CA PRO A 19 28.71 -28.56 21.75
C PRO A 19 28.34 -27.25 21.04
N ARG A 20 28.61 -27.22 19.74
CA ARG A 20 28.31 -26.11 18.83
C ARG A 20 26.82 -25.81 18.84
N THR A 21 26.49 -24.53 19.01
CA THR A 21 25.14 -23.96 18.96
C THR A 21 24.63 -23.93 17.52
N THR A 22 23.92 -24.99 17.12
CA THR A 22 23.01 -25.02 15.96
C THR A 22 21.81 -25.89 16.33
N SER A 23 20.83 -25.33 17.06
CA SER A 23 19.48 -25.88 17.23
C SER A 23 18.71 -25.04 18.25
N THR A 24 17.99 -24.02 17.81
CA THR A 24 16.99 -23.32 18.66
C THR A 24 15.63 -23.20 17.99
N MET A 25 15.55 -23.33 16.66
CA MET A 25 14.27 -23.30 15.93
C MET A 25 13.57 -24.68 15.89
N ALA A 26 14.32 -25.78 16.07
CA ALA A 26 13.76 -27.13 16.08
C ALA A 26 12.89 -27.42 17.33
N THR A 27 13.18 -26.75 18.46
CA THR A 27 12.46 -26.94 19.72
C THR A 27 11.06 -26.32 19.74
N PHE A 28 10.74 -25.37 18.86
CA PHE A 28 9.42 -24.72 18.83
C PHE A 28 8.34 -25.59 18.15
N LEU A 29 8.73 -26.36 17.12
CA LEU A 29 7.81 -27.25 16.41
C LEU A 29 7.50 -28.56 17.15
N ASP A 30 8.29 -28.92 18.16
CA ASP A 30 8.04 -30.13 18.96
C ASP A 30 6.81 -29.97 19.89
N ASN A 31 6.32 -28.74 20.12
CA ASN A 31 5.26 -28.44 21.10
C ASN A 31 4.01 -27.69 20.57
N ALA A 32 3.91 -27.45 19.25
CA ALA A 32 2.73 -26.81 18.65
C ALA A 32 1.76 -27.87 18.09
N TYR A 33 0.62 -28.06 18.75
CA TYR A 33 -0.46 -28.95 18.27
C TYR A 33 -1.60 -28.10 17.71
N SER A 34 -1.99 -28.28 16.45
CA SER A 34 -3.28 -27.74 15.98
C SER A 34 -4.39 -28.68 16.44
N LEU A 35 -5.20 -28.24 17.42
CA LEU A 35 -6.43 -28.93 17.81
C LEU A 35 -7.40 -28.93 16.63
N VAL A 36 -7.63 -30.10 16.04
CA VAL A 36 -8.64 -30.24 14.98
C VAL A 36 -10.01 -30.22 15.66
N HIS A 37 -10.79 -29.15 15.39
CA HIS A 37 -12.16 -28.99 15.92
C HIS A 37 -12.97 -30.26 15.64
N GLN A 38 -13.48 -30.89 16.70
CA GLN A 38 -14.45 -31.97 16.60
C GLN A 38 -15.86 -31.36 16.66
N ASP A 39 -16.71 -31.68 15.67
CA ASP A 39 -18.05 -31.07 15.52
C ASP A 39 -18.99 -31.31 16.71
N ASN A 40 -18.73 -32.34 17.53
CA ASN A 40 -19.53 -32.64 18.73
C ASN A 40 -18.76 -33.51 19.74
N THR A 41 -18.57 -33.04 20.98
CA THR A 41 -17.83 -33.77 22.04
C THR A 41 -18.60 -34.97 22.61
N ALA A 42 -19.93 -34.99 22.46
CA ALA A 42 -20.81 -36.05 22.97
C ALA A 42 -20.77 -37.36 22.16
N ASP A 43 -20.17 -37.35 20.96
CA ASP A 43 -20.24 -38.47 20.01
C ASP A 43 -18.93 -39.25 19.91
N GLN A 44 -18.07 -39.20 20.93
CA GLN A 44 -16.78 -39.91 20.92
C GLN A 44 -17.00 -41.44 20.97
N PRO A 45 -16.60 -42.19 19.91
CA PRO A 45 -16.71 -43.64 19.92
C PRO A 45 -15.79 -44.19 21.00
N SER A 46 -16.28 -45.18 21.76
CA SER A 46 -15.47 -45.79 22.80
C SER A 46 -14.24 -46.49 22.20
N LEU A 47 -13.20 -46.72 23.00
CA LEU A 47 -12.03 -47.50 22.60
C LEU A 47 -12.44 -48.87 22.03
N GLN A 48 -13.51 -49.47 22.56
CA GLN A 48 -14.02 -50.76 22.08
C GLN A 48 -14.69 -50.64 20.71
N ASP A 49 -15.40 -49.54 20.45
CA ASP A 49 -16.02 -49.27 19.15
C ASP A 49 -14.96 -49.05 18.07
N LEU A 50 -13.90 -48.31 18.38
CA LEU A 50 -12.76 -48.12 17.48
C LEU A 50 -12.09 -49.46 17.14
N LYS A 51 -11.85 -50.33 18.13
CA LYS A 51 -11.30 -51.68 17.90
C LYS A 51 -12.21 -52.52 17.00
N ASN A 52 -13.51 -52.53 17.27
CA ASN A 52 -14.49 -53.28 16.49
C ASN A 52 -14.60 -52.80 15.04
N GLN A 53 -14.58 -51.48 14.82
CA GLN A 53 -14.62 -50.87 13.48
C GLN A 53 -13.37 -51.19 12.67
N LEU A 54 -12.19 -51.23 13.30
CA LEU A 54 -10.95 -51.63 12.62
C LEU A 54 -10.92 -53.13 12.25
N GLU A 55 -11.50 -53.98 13.09
CA GLU A 55 -11.52 -55.43 12.88
C GLU A 55 -12.56 -55.85 11.82
N LYS A 56 -13.79 -55.35 11.91
CA LYS A 56 -14.92 -55.80 11.08
C LYS A 56 -15.34 -54.83 9.96
N GLY A 57 -14.81 -53.61 9.93
CA GLY A 57 -15.17 -52.59 8.94
C GLY A 57 -14.58 -52.83 7.55
N THR A 58 -15.19 -52.23 6.53
CA THR A 58 -14.64 -52.15 5.15
C THR A 58 -13.45 -51.20 5.09
N ASP A 59 -12.69 -51.21 3.98
CA ASP A 59 -11.56 -50.29 3.81
C ASP A 59 -11.98 -48.80 3.89
N GLU A 60 -13.20 -48.43 3.51
CA GLU A 60 -13.74 -47.07 3.68
C GLU A 60 -14.05 -46.77 5.14
N SER A 61 -14.70 -47.70 5.85
CA SER A 61 -14.99 -47.55 7.28
C SER A 61 -13.69 -47.41 8.09
N LYS A 62 -12.68 -48.22 7.78
CA LYS A 62 -11.36 -48.14 8.43
C LYS A 62 -10.66 -46.80 8.16
N GLN A 63 -10.87 -46.19 6.99
CA GLN A 63 -10.29 -44.87 6.70
C GLN A 63 -10.89 -43.82 7.61
N GLU A 64 -12.21 -43.83 7.77
CA GLU A 64 -12.89 -42.88 8.65
C GLU A 64 -12.51 -43.09 10.11
N THR A 65 -12.46 -44.35 10.56
CA THR A 65 -11.97 -44.70 11.89
C THR A 65 -10.52 -44.26 12.11
N MET A 66 -9.62 -44.45 11.14
CA MET A 66 -8.22 -44.00 11.24
C MET A 66 -8.08 -42.48 11.28
N LYS A 67 -8.86 -41.72 10.51
CA LYS A 67 -8.88 -40.25 10.63
C LYS A 67 -9.30 -39.84 12.03
N ARG A 68 -10.36 -40.44 12.57
CA ARG A 68 -10.87 -40.15 13.90
C ARG A 68 -9.85 -40.47 14.99
N ILE A 69 -9.14 -41.60 14.86
CA ILE A 69 -8.04 -41.97 15.75
C ILE A 69 -6.92 -40.92 15.72
N LEU A 70 -6.49 -40.48 14.51
CA LEU A 70 -5.47 -39.46 14.37
C LEU A 70 -5.89 -38.11 14.97
N THR A 71 -7.13 -37.69 14.77
CA THR A 71 -7.70 -36.49 15.40
C THR A 71 -7.61 -36.58 16.92
N ILE A 72 -8.00 -37.72 17.51
CA ILE A 72 -7.92 -37.91 18.97
C ILE A 72 -6.46 -37.89 19.46
N MET A 73 -5.54 -38.52 18.73
CA MET A 73 -4.11 -38.52 19.07
C MET A 73 -3.46 -37.15 18.97
N LEU A 74 -3.80 -36.37 17.94
CA LEU A 74 -3.32 -34.99 17.79
C LEU A 74 -3.87 -34.06 18.87
N ASN A 75 -5.05 -34.39 19.41
CA ASN A 75 -5.67 -33.66 20.52
C ASN A 75 -5.14 -34.08 21.91
N GLY A 76 -4.11 -34.94 21.97
CA GLY A 76 -3.36 -35.24 23.20
C GLY A 76 -3.63 -36.61 23.83
N ASP A 77 -4.56 -37.44 23.31
CA ASP A 77 -4.74 -38.82 23.81
C ASP A 77 -3.98 -39.84 22.93
N PRO A 78 -2.85 -40.40 23.41
CA PRO A 78 -2.00 -41.27 22.61
C PRO A 78 -2.59 -42.65 22.31
N MET A 79 -3.71 -43.05 22.94
CA MET A 79 -4.41 -44.33 22.74
C MET A 79 -3.51 -45.55 22.47
N PRO A 80 -2.55 -45.89 23.37
CA PRO A 80 -1.54 -46.92 23.10
C PRO A 80 -2.13 -48.32 22.87
N GLN A 81 -3.35 -48.59 23.36
CA GLN A 81 -4.02 -49.88 23.23
C GLN A 81 -4.50 -50.20 21.80
N LEU A 82 -4.53 -49.22 20.89
CA LEU A 82 -4.94 -49.42 19.50
C LEU A 82 -3.81 -49.95 18.60
N LEU A 83 -2.54 -49.84 19.04
CA LEU A 83 -1.36 -50.18 18.23
C LEU A 83 -1.44 -51.59 17.64
N MET A 84 -1.76 -52.59 18.46
CA MET A 84 -1.85 -53.98 17.98
C MET A 84 -3.03 -54.20 17.02
N HIS A 85 -4.15 -53.52 17.21
CA HIS A 85 -5.31 -53.63 16.31
C HIS A 85 -4.98 -52.99 14.95
N ILE A 86 -4.29 -51.85 14.94
CA ILE A 86 -3.83 -51.19 13.72
C ILE A 86 -2.80 -52.07 13.00
N ILE A 87 -1.84 -52.68 13.72
CA ILE A 87 -0.88 -53.64 13.14
C ILE A 87 -1.60 -54.85 12.52
N ARG A 88 -2.62 -55.41 13.17
CA ARG A 88 -3.29 -56.61 12.66
C ARG A 88 -4.25 -56.34 11.51
N PHE A 89 -4.96 -55.20 11.51
CA PHE A 89 -6.11 -54.98 10.63
C PHE A 89 -5.97 -53.81 9.64
N VAL A 90 -5.00 -52.92 9.84
CA VAL A 90 -4.73 -51.78 8.94
C VAL A 90 -3.43 -51.96 8.18
N MET A 91 -2.35 -52.37 8.85
CA MET A 91 -1.03 -52.60 8.21
C MET A 91 -1.08 -53.53 6.99
N PRO A 92 -1.84 -54.65 7.00
CA PRO A 92 -1.90 -55.57 5.85
C PRO A 92 -2.75 -55.06 4.68
N SER A 93 -3.52 -53.97 4.86
CA SER A 93 -4.40 -53.46 3.82
C SER A 93 -3.58 -52.94 2.62
N LYS A 94 -4.09 -53.18 1.41
CA LYS A 94 -3.49 -52.70 0.15
C LYS A 94 -4.01 -51.31 -0.26
N SER A 95 -4.98 -50.75 0.49
CA SER A 95 -5.55 -49.44 0.19
C SER A 95 -4.51 -48.32 0.34
N LYS A 96 -4.34 -47.54 -0.73
CA LYS A 96 -3.43 -46.38 -0.77
C LYS A 96 -3.76 -45.33 0.30
N ALA A 97 -5.06 -45.11 0.56
CA ALA A 97 -5.53 -44.14 1.53
C ALA A 97 -5.25 -44.60 2.97
N LEU A 98 -5.52 -45.88 3.27
CA LEU A 98 -5.22 -46.46 4.58
C LEU A 98 -3.72 -46.45 4.88
N LYS A 99 -2.87 -46.79 3.91
CA LYS A 99 -1.41 -46.72 4.08
C LYS A 99 -0.92 -45.30 4.40
N LYS A 100 -1.49 -44.27 3.76
CA LYS A 100 -1.16 -42.88 4.06
C LYS A 100 -1.50 -42.51 5.51
N LEU A 101 -2.71 -42.88 5.98
CA LEU A 101 -3.13 -42.67 7.36
C LEU A 101 -2.31 -43.48 8.36
N LEU A 102 -1.89 -44.69 7.98
CA LEU A 102 -1.02 -45.54 8.79
C LEU A 102 0.35 -44.89 9.04
N TYR A 103 0.96 -44.26 8.03
CA TYR A 103 2.23 -43.56 8.22
C TYR A 103 2.10 -42.30 9.08
N MET A 104 1.00 -41.56 8.95
CA MET A 104 0.67 -40.47 9.89
C MET A 104 0.52 -40.99 11.32
N TYR A 105 -0.09 -42.17 11.49
CA TYR A 105 -0.20 -42.80 12.80
C TYR A 105 1.16 -43.18 13.37
N TYR A 106 2.06 -43.75 12.57
CA TYR A 106 3.42 -44.10 13.02
C TYR A 106 4.29 -42.88 13.37
N GLU A 107 3.99 -41.71 12.78
CA GLU A 107 4.66 -40.46 13.15
C GLU A 107 4.34 -40.11 14.61
N VAL A 108 3.06 -40.11 14.97
CA VAL A 108 2.54 -39.65 16.27
C VAL A 108 2.56 -40.73 17.36
N CYS A 109 2.53 -42.03 17.01
CA CYS A 109 2.39 -43.08 18.02
C CYS A 109 3.62 -43.19 18.95
N PRO A 110 3.41 -43.46 20.27
CA PRO A 110 4.52 -43.64 21.20
C PRO A 110 5.32 -44.92 20.91
N LYS A 111 6.61 -44.77 20.60
CA LYS A 111 7.51 -45.85 20.16
C LYS A 111 8.23 -46.55 21.31
N HIS A 112 8.45 -45.84 22.40
CA HIS A 112 9.09 -46.35 23.61
C HIS A 112 8.07 -46.68 24.70
N ASP A 113 8.44 -47.58 25.59
CA ASP A 113 7.73 -47.84 26.85
C ASP A 113 8.09 -46.78 27.92
N ALA A 114 7.49 -46.89 29.10
CA ALA A 114 7.75 -45.97 30.22
C ALA A 114 9.20 -46.03 30.74
N GLY A 115 9.97 -47.05 30.38
CA GLY A 115 11.39 -47.19 30.70
C GLY A 115 12.33 -46.69 29.60
N GLY A 116 11.80 -46.08 28.54
CA GLY A 116 12.58 -45.58 27.40
C GLY A 116 13.07 -46.68 26.46
N LYS A 117 12.58 -47.92 26.59
CA LYS A 117 12.94 -49.04 25.71
C LYS A 117 11.95 -49.16 24.57
N LEU A 118 12.44 -49.53 23.38
CA LEU A 118 11.59 -49.72 22.20
C LEU A 118 10.54 -50.82 22.44
N LYS A 119 9.27 -50.52 22.14
CA LYS A 119 8.16 -51.47 22.26
C LYS A 119 8.35 -52.69 21.34
N GLN A 120 8.04 -53.88 21.83
CA GLN A 120 8.18 -55.12 21.04
C GLN A 120 7.32 -55.12 19.77
N GLU A 121 6.17 -54.46 19.81
CA GLU A 121 5.28 -54.27 18.66
C GLU A 121 5.95 -53.51 17.51
N MET A 122 6.95 -52.67 17.80
CA MET A 122 7.65 -51.90 16.77
C MET A 122 8.53 -52.76 15.88
N ILE A 123 8.88 -53.98 16.29
CA ILE A 123 9.54 -54.97 15.43
C ILE A 123 8.62 -55.35 14.25
N LEU A 124 7.32 -55.53 14.53
CA LEU A 124 6.31 -55.83 13.49
C LEU A 124 6.12 -54.63 12.56
N VAL A 125 6.12 -53.42 13.14
CA VAL A 125 6.04 -52.16 12.37
C VAL A 125 7.24 -52.02 11.43
N CYS A 126 8.45 -52.26 11.93
CA CYS A 126 9.68 -52.22 11.14
C CYS A 126 9.62 -53.23 9.98
N ASN A 127 9.19 -54.48 10.24
CA ASN A 127 9.01 -55.47 9.17
C ASN A 127 7.93 -55.04 8.15
N GLY A 128 6.84 -54.43 8.61
CA GLY A 128 5.81 -53.87 7.73
C GLY A 128 6.34 -52.76 6.82
N ILE A 129 7.10 -51.82 7.38
CA ILE A 129 7.76 -50.73 6.64
C ILE A 129 8.75 -51.30 5.61
N ARG A 130 9.55 -52.30 6.00
CA ARG A 130 10.46 -53.00 5.10
C ARG A 130 9.74 -53.62 3.90
N MET A 131 8.62 -54.30 4.13
CA MET A 131 7.80 -54.86 3.05
C MET A 131 7.20 -53.77 2.17
N ASP A 132 6.78 -52.64 2.75
CA ASP A 132 6.23 -51.51 2.01
C ASP A 132 7.28 -50.81 1.12
N LEU A 133 8.53 -50.70 1.58
CA LEU A 133 9.67 -50.24 0.76
C LEU A 133 9.96 -51.16 -0.42
N GLN A 134 9.60 -52.44 -0.32
CA GLN A 134 9.76 -53.45 -1.36
C GLN A 134 8.45 -53.74 -2.12
N HIS A 135 7.39 -52.96 -1.87
CA HIS A 135 6.08 -53.23 -2.44
C HIS A 135 6.02 -53.02 -3.95
N ALA A 136 5.21 -53.78 -4.69
CA ALA A 136 5.11 -53.64 -6.16
C ALA A 136 4.57 -52.28 -6.63
N ASN A 137 3.81 -51.59 -5.76
CA ASN A 137 3.19 -50.28 -6.04
C ASN A 137 4.13 -49.13 -5.69
N GLU A 138 4.44 -48.28 -6.67
CA GLU A 138 5.38 -47.17 -6.54
C GLU A 138 4.89 -46.08 -5.58
N TYR A 139 3.57 -45.88 -5.50
CA TYR A 139 2.97 -44.90 -4.60
C TYR A 139 3.16 -45.27 -3.13
N ILE A 140 3.06 -46.58 -2.82
CA ILE A 140 3.29 -47.07 -1.46
C ILE A 140 4.76 -46.83 -1.10
N ARG A 141 5.71 -47.28 -1.94
CA ARG A 141 7.14 -47.02 -1.73
C ARG A 141 7.46 -45.54 -1.51
N GLY A 142 6.94 -44.65 -2.37
CA GLY A 142 7.19 -43.22 -2.23
C GLY A 142 6.60 -42.60 -0.96
N ASN A 143 5.42 -43.05 -0.52
CA ASN A 143 4.87 -42.65 0.78
C ASN A 143 5.72 -43.16 1.95
N THR A 144 6.17 -44.41 1.89
CA THR A 144 7.03 -45.00 2.91
C THR A 144 8.35 -44.23 3.01
N LEU A 145 8.98 -43.89 1.87
CA LEU A 145 10.21 -43.09 1.84
C LEU A 145 10.03 -41.70 2.44
N ARG A 146 8.89 -41.04 2.17
CA ARG A 146 8.56 -39.76 2.82
C ARG A 146 8.38 -39.89 4.33
N PHE A 147 7.81 -41.00 4.80
CA PHE A 147 7.72 -41.31 6.21
C PHE A 147 9.10 -41.57 6.83
N LEU A 148 10.01 -42.25 6.11
CA LEU A 148 11.39 -42.46 6.57
C LEU A 148 12.13 -41.14 6.86
N CYS A 149 11.87 -40.06 6.11
CA CYS A 149 12.44 -38.73 6.39
C CYS A 149 12.05 -38.17 7.77
N LYS A 150 11.01 -38.73 8.41
CA LYS A 150 10.51 -38.29 9.72
C LYS A 150 10.82 -39.25 10.86
N LEU A 151 11.31 -40.46 10.55
CA LEU A 151 11.70 -41.42 11.57
C LEU A 151 13.04 -40.99 12.19
N ARG A 152 13.15 -41.08 13.52
CA ARG A 152 14.34 -40.64 14.28
C ARG A 152 15.03 -41.77 15.04
N ASP A 153 14.30 -42.84 15.35
CA ASP A 153 14.84 -43.94 16.16
C ASP A 153 15.82 -44.81 15.37
N ALA A 154 17.09 -44.80 15.79
CA ALA A 154 18.16 -45.54 15.10
C ALA A 154 17.89 -47.04 15.01
N GLU A 155 17.39 -47.66 16.08
CA GLU A 155 17.05 -49.10 16.13
C GLU A 155 15.97 -49.49 15.10
N LEU A 156 15.06 -48.57 14.75
CA LEU A 156 14.03 -48.81 13.73
C LEU A 156 14.51 -48.56 12.32
N ILE A 157 15.46 -47.63 12.15
CA ILE A 157 16.00 -47.23 10.85
C ILE A 157 17.02 -48.25 10.33
N GLU A 158 17.85 -48.83 11.20
CA GLU A 158 18.94 -49.74 10.82
C GLU A 158 18.49 -50.90 9.91
N PRO A 159 17.36 -51.60 10.18
CA PRO A 159 16.87 -52.68 9.30
C PRO A 159 16.31 -52.18 7.96
N LEU A 160 16.02 -50.88 7.83
CA LEU A 160 15.40 -50.25 6.66
C LEU A 160 16.42 -49.66 5.68
N LEU A 161 17.69 -49.55 6.08
CA LEU A 161 18.75 -48.92 5.28
C LEU A 161 18.91 -49.60 3.90
N ALA A 162 19.06 -50.92 3.86
CA ALA A 162 19.23 -51.65 2.61
C ALA A 162 18.02 -51.53 1.66
N PRO A 163 16.76 -51.75 2.11
CA PRO A 163 15.57 -51.48 1.29
C PRO A 163 15.46 -50.03 0.81
N ALA A 164 15.85 -49.05 1.62
CA ALA A 164 15.83 -47.64 1.24
C ALA A 164 16.85 -47.35 0.12
N ARG A 165 18.06 -47.91 0.19
CA ARG A 165 19.09 -47.79 -0.86
C ARG A 165 18.65 -48.44 -2.17
N GLN A 166 18.02 -49.61 -2.13
CA GLN A 166 17.45 -50.26 -3.32
C GLN A 166 16.42 -49.39 -4.04
N CYS A 167 15.77 -48.45 -3.33
CA CYS A 167 14.82 -47.54 -3.95
C CYS A 167 15.47 -46.45 -4.82
N LEU A 168 16.78 -46.21 -4.72
CA LEU A 168 17.53 -45.34 -5.65
C LEU A 168 17.65 -45.96 -7.04
N GLU A 169 17.69 -47.29 -7.16
CA GLU A 169 17.83 -47.98 -8.45
C GLU A 169 16.47 -48.35 -9.06
N HIS A 170 15.37 -47.86 -8.47
CA HIS A 170 14.04 -48.24 -8.88
C HIS A 170 13.69 -47.69 -10.27
N ARG A 171 13.01 -48.49 -11.11
CA ARG A 171 12.66 -48.11 -12.51
C ARG A 171 11.89 -46.78 -12.65
N HIS A 172 11.09 -46.43 -11.65
CA HIS A 172 10.27 -45.20 -11.65
C HIS A 172 10.92 -44.05 -10.90
N SER A 173 11.06 -42.90 -11.57
CA SER A 173 11.64 -41.66 -11.02
C SER A 173 10.91 -41.15 -9.78
N TYR A 174 9.60 -41.37 -9.67
CA TYR A 174 8.83 -41.04 -8.47
C TYR A 174 9.38 -41.70 -7.19
N VAL A 175 9.88 -42.93 -7.27
CA VAL A 175 10.45 -43.62 -6.10
C VAL A 175 11.85 -43.08 -5.82
N ARG A 176 12.69 -42.96 -6.86
CA ARG A 176 14.07 -42.47 -6.74
C ARG A 176 14.15 -41.07 -6.14
N LYS A 177 13.31 -40.13 -6.61
CA LYS A 177 13.29 -38.75 -6.09
C LYS A 177 12.91 -38.63 -4.61
N ASN A 178 12.13 -39.58 -4.07
CA ASN A 178 11.80 -39.64 -2.65
C ASN A 178 12.90 -40.39 -1.86
N ALA A 179 13.54 -41.38 -2.48
CA ALA A 179 14.62 -42.14 -1.85
C ALA A 179 15.84 -41.27 -1.56
N VAL A 180 16.18 -40.36 -2.47
CA VAL A 180 17.21 -39.34 -2.30
C VAL A 180 17.02 -38.55 -1.00
N PHE A 181 15.82 -37.98 -0.77
CA PHE A 181 15.56 -37.21 0.45
C PHE A 181 15.52 -38.09 1.70
N ALA A 182 15.03 -39.32 1.61
CA ALA A 182 15.06 -40.25 2.74
C ALA A 182 16.50 -40.55 3.17
N ILE A 183 17.40 -40.80 2.23
CA ILE A 183 18.81 -41.07 2.48
C ILE A 183 19.51 -39.86 3.10
N ALA A 184 19.34 -38.67 2.51
CA ALA A 184 19.90 -37.44 3.06
C ALA A 184 19.37 -37.15 4.47
N SER A 185 18.07 -37.34 4.69
CA SER A 185 17.46 -37.15 6.00
C SER A 185 18.02 -38.12 7.05
N ILE A 186 18.18 -39.41 6.72
CA ILE A 186 18.78 -40.39 7.64
C ILE A 186 20.20 -39.95 8.04
N HIS A 187 21.01 -39.54 7.06
CA HIS A 187 22.38 -39.07 7.32
C HIS A 187 22.42 -37.80 8.17
N GLN A 188 21.55 -36.81 7.92
CA GLN A 188 21.48 -35.57 8.72
C GLN A 188 21.16 -35.82 10.18
N HIS A 189 20.27 -36.77 10.47
CA HIS A 189 19.88 -37.06 11.86
C HIS A 189 20.88 -37.98 12.55
N ASN A 190 21.48 -38.92 11.82
CA ASN A 190 22.48 -39.84 12.36
C ASN A 190 23.51 -40.24 11.30
N GLU A 191 24.60 -39.49 11.25
CA GLU A 191 25.71 -39.67 10.30
C GLU A 191 26.29 -41.10 10.36
N ALA A 192 26.33 -41.72 11.55
CA ALA A 192 26.90 -43.03 11.76
C ALA A 192 26.10 -44.17 11.10
N LEU A 193 24.80 -43.99 10.86
CA LEU A 193 23.96 -45.00 10.20
C LEU A 193 24.24 -45.11 8.70
N MET A 194 24.61 -44.00 8.05
CA MET A 194 24.91 -43.99 6.62
C MET A 194 26.02 -42.97 6.29
N PRO A 195 27.28 -43.25 6.68
CA PRO A 195 28.39 -42.32 6.48
C PRO A 195 28.72 -42.09 4.99
N ASP A 196 28.39 -43.06 4.13
CA ASP A 196 28.61 -43.05 2.69
C ASP A 196 27.47 -42.38 1.89
N ALA A 197 26.48 -41.78 2.57
CA ALA A 197 25.35 -41.13 1.92
C ALA A 197 25.76 -40.01 0.94
N PRO A 198 26.73 -39.14 1.24
CA PRO A 198 27.19 -38.13 0.28
C PRO A 198 27.71 -38.76 -1.02
N GLU A 199 28.64 -39.71 -0.91
CA GLU A 199 29.27 -40.39 -2.06
C GLU A 199 28.22 -41.12 -2.91
N LEU A 200 27.24 -41.76 -2.24
CA LEU A 200 26.13 -42.43 -2.89
C LEU A 200 25.24 -41.46 -3.69
N LEU A 201 24.92 -40.29 -3.12
CA LEU A 201 24.09 -39.29 -3.81
C LEU A 201 24.83 -38.60 -4.95
N GLN A 202 26.14 -38.38 -4.83
CA GLN A 202 26.98 -37.87 -5.91
C GLN A 202 27.01 -38.85 -7.10
N ALA A 203 27.25 -40.15 -6.84
CA ALA A 203 27.23 -41.18 -7.88
C ALA A 203 25.83 -41.34 -8.52
N PHE A 204 24.77 -41.21 -7.72
CA PHE A 204 23.40 -41.20 -8.22
C PHE A 204 23.16 -40.01 -9.16
N LEU A 205 23.64 -38.82 -8.80
CA LEU A 205 23.47 -37.59 -9.57
C LEU A 205 24.18 -37.64 -10.93
N GLU A 206 25.37 -38.26 -10.99
CA GLU A 206 26.14 -38.48 -12.23
C GLU A 206 25.46 -39.46 -13.19
N SER A 207 24.79 -40.49 -12.67
CA SER A 207 24.18 -41.57 -13.46
C SER A 207 22.72 -41.32 -13.85
N GLU A 208 22.01 -40.47 -13.10
CA GLU A 208 20.58 -40.22 -13.32
C GLU A 208 20.34 -39.42 -14.62
N SER A 209 19.15 -39.60 -15.21
CA SER A 209 18.72 -38.87 -16.42
C SER A 209 17.50 -37.98 -16.17
N ASP A 210 16.67 -38.31 -15.19
CA ASP A 210 15.44 -37.57 -14.88
C ASP A 210 15.76 -36.22 -14.17
N ALA A 211 15.30 -35.12 -14.75
CA ALA A 211 15.58 -33.77 -14.27
C ALA A 211 15.11 -33.51 -12.82
N THR A 212 13.93 -34.02 -12.46
CA THR A 212 13.40 -33.86 -11.09
C THR A 212 14.22 -34.65 -10.07
N CYS A 213 14.67 -35.85 -10.44
CA CYS A 213 15.55 -36.66 -9.59
C CYS A 213 16.91 -35.97 -9.41
N LYS A 214 17.50 -35.43 -10.48
CA LYS A 214 18.76 -34.66 -10.39
C LYS A 214 18.63 -33.45 -9.48
N ARG A 215 17.59 -32.64 -9.67
CA ARG A 215 17.31 -31.48 -8.83
C ARG A 215 17.22 -31.86 -7.36
N ASN A 216 16.48 -32.91 -7.03
CA ASN A 216 16.33 -33.36 -5.65
C ASN A 216 17.63 -33.95 -5.09
N ALA A 217 18.40 -34.67 -5.89
CA ALA A 217 19.69 -35.23 -5.50
C ALA A 217 20.71 -34.14 -5.22
N PHE A 218 20.79 -33.11 -6.06
CA PHE A 218 21.64 -31.96 -5.83
C PHE A 218 21.19 -31.17 -4.59
N ALA A 219 19.88 -30.88 -4.45
CA ALA A 219 19.34 -30.23 -3.24
C ALA A 219 19.64 -31.00 -1.95
N ALA A 220 19.49 -32.33 -2.00
CA ALA A 220 19.81 -33.22 -0.89
C ALA A 220 21.31 -33.23 -0.57
N LEU A 221 22.17 -33.28 -1.60
CA LEU A 221 23.62 -33.25 -1.45
C LEU A 221 24.11 -31.95 -0.81
N ILE A 222 23.59 -30.79 -1.25
CA ILE A 222 23.88 -29.47 -0.64
C ILE A 222 23.60 -29.49 0.87
N SER A 223 22.55 -30.20 1.29
CA SER A 223 22.11 -30.24 2.68
C SER A 223 22.93 -31.18 3.58
N ILE A 224 23.76 -32.07 3.01
CA ILE A 224 24.60 -33.02 3.75
C ILE A 224 26.11 -32.77 3.58
N SER A 225 26.54 -32.37 2.38
CA SER A 225 27.96 -32.17 2.05
C SER A 225 28.12 -31.06 1.01
N HIS A 226 28.63 -29.91 1.47
CA HIS A 226 28.94 -28.77 0.61
C HIS A 226 30.08 -29.08 -0.38
N ASP A 227 31.12 -29.80 0.07
CA ASP A 227 32.32 -30.07 -0.73
C ASP A 227 32.02 -30.99 -1.93
N GLN A 228 31.22 -32.04 -1.74
CA GLN A 228 30.83 -32.92 -2.83
C GLN A 228 29.83 -32.28 -3.80
N ALA A 229 28.95 -31.41 -3.29
CA ALA A 229 28.08 -30.60 -4.16
C ALA A 229 28.92 -29.65 -5.03
N LEU A 230 29.99 -29.05 -4.49
CA LEU A 230 30.92 -28.21 -5.24
C LEU A 230 31.71 -29.00 -6.30
N GLU A 231 32.14 -30.21 -5.97
CA GLU A 231 32.83 -31.11 -6.91
C GLU A 231 31.93 -31.45 -8.10
N TYR A 232 30.68 -31.86 -7.83
CA TYR A 232 29.68 -32.12 -8.88
C TYR A 232 29.38 -30.86 -9.71
N LEU A 233 29.11 -29.72 -9.07
CA LEU A 233 28.83 -28.49 -9.81
C LEU A 233 30.01 -28.10 -10.69
N SER A 234 31.24 -28.29 -10.22
CA SER A 234 32.45 -28.00 -10.98
C SER A 234 32.60 -28.87 -12.23
N SER A 235 32.12 -30.11 -12.20
CA SER A 235 32.16 -31.04 -13.34
C SER A 235 31.10 -30.74 -14.40
N VAL A 236 29.93 -30.24 -13.99
CA VAL A 236 28.80 -29.92 -14.89
C VAL A 236 28.71 -28.43 -15.24
N PHE A 237 29.62 -27.61 -14.72
CA PHE A 237 29.54 -26.15 -14.73
C PHE A 237 29.20 -25.51 -16.09
N GLU A 238 29.81 -25.98 -17.19
CA GLU A 238 29.58 -25.44 -18.53
C GLU A 238 28.21 -25.83 -19.11
N GLY A 239 27.59 -26.90 -18.60
CA GLY A 239 26.30 -27.40 -19.02
C GLY A 239 25.10 -26.77 -18.32
N ILE A 240 25.32 -26.01 -17.23
CA ILE A 240 24.26 -25.40 -16.40
C ILE A 240 23.25 -24.57 -17.23
N PRO A 241 23.67 -23.72 -18.20
CA PRO A 241 22.70 -22.95 -19.00
C PRO A 241 21.73 -23.80 -19.82
N ASN A 242 22.08 -25.07 -20.09
CA ASN A 242 21.24 -26.02 -20.82
C ASN A 242 20.49 -27.00 -19.91
N ALA A 243 20.65 -26.88 -18.59
CA ALA A 243 19.93 -27.70 -17.62
C ALA A 243 18.44 -27.34 -17.57
N ASP A 244 17.65 -28.23 -16.95
CA ASP A 244 16.23 -28.00 -16.69
C ASP A 244 16.03 -26.85 -15.68
N GLU A 245 14.94 -26.09 -15.84
CA GLU A 245 14.60 -24.91 -15.02
C GLU A 245 14.77 -25.16 -13.51
N LEU A 246 14.20 -26.26 -13.00
CA LEU A 246 14.20 -26.54 -11.57
C LEU A 246 15.60 -26.87 -11.03
N LEU A 247 16.47 -27.44 -11.87
CA LEU A 247 17.85 -27.72 -11.51
C LEU A 247 18.67 -26.43 -11.47
N GLN A 248 18.51 -25.56 -12.48
CA GLN A 248 19.17 -24.25 -12.54
C GLN A 248 18.88 -23.39 -11.30
N LEU A 249 17.65 -23.41 -10.80
CA LEU A 249 17.26 -22.66 -9.59
C LEU A 249 18.01 -23.14 -8.34
N VAL A 250 18.15 -24.45 -8.16
CA VAL A 250 18.89 -25.02 -7.02
C VAL A 250 20.40 -24.79 -7.17
N GLU A 251 20.92 -24.86 -8.40
CA GLU A 251 22.32 -24.53 -8.70
C GLU A 251 22.62 -23.05 -8.42
N LEU A 252 21.73 -22.13 -8.79
CA LEU A 252 21.83 -20.70 -8.44
C LEU A 252 21.81 -20.48 -6.92
N GLU A 253 20.93 -21.17 -6.19
CA GLU A 253 20.88 -21.10 -4.73
C GLU A 253 22.21 -21.55 -4.10
N PHE A 254 22.76 -22.66 -4.58
CA PHE A 254 24.06 -23.15 -4.13
C PHE A 254 25.18 -22.17 -4.46
N ILE A 255 25.23 -21.65 -5.70
CA ILE A 255 26.24 -20.68 -6.13
C ILE A 255 26.23 -19.44 -5.23
N ARG A 256 25.06 -18.94 -4.83
CA ARG A 256 24.98 -17.81 -3.89
C ARG A 256 25.62 -18.15 -2.55
N LYS A 257 25.31 -19.32 -1.99
CA LYS A 257 25.88 -19.78 -0.70
C LYS A 257 27.39 -20.02 -0.82
N ASP A 258 27.84 -20.68 -1.88
CA ASP A 258 29.26 -20.97 -2.12
C ASP A 258 30.08 -19.71 -2.37
N ALA A 259 29.57 -18.72 -3.11
CA ALA A 259 30.30 -17.49 -3.40
C ALA A 259 30.69 -16.70 -2.14
N VAL A 260 29.94 -16.86 -1.04
CA VAL A 260 30.24 -16.28 0.27
C VAL A 260 31.38 -17.05 0.95
N THR A 261 31.35 -18.38 0.92
CA THR A 261 32.35 -19.26 1.51
C THR A 261 33.68 -19.24 0.73
N ASN A 262 33.60 -19.41 -0.59
CA ASN A 262 34.70 -19.61 -1.53
C ASN A 262 34.80 -18.44 -2.52
N SER A 263 35.32 -17.30 -2.04
CA SER A 263 35.43 -16.07 -2.87
C SER A 263 36.30 -16.21 -4.13
N GLN A 264 37.13 -17.25 -4.24
CA GLN A 264 37.96 -17.51 -5.42
C GLN A 264 37.10 -17.89 -6.66
N ASN A 265 35.99 -18.58 -6.44
CA ASN A 265 35.09 -19.02 -7.53
C ASN A 265 34.14 -17.91 -7.99
N LYS A 266 34.07 -16.79 -7.25
CA LYS A 266 33.10 -15.72 -7.47
C LYS A 266 33.11 -15.16 -8.90
N ALA A 267 34.28 -14.96 -9.49
CA ALA A 267 34.38 -14.45 -10.87
C ALA A 267 33.79 -15.44 -11.89
N ARG A 268 34.01 -16.73 -11.68
CA ARG A 268 33.46 -17.81 -12.51
C ARG A 268 31.94 -17.88 -12.38
N TYR A 269 31.41 -17.75 -11.17
CA TYR A 269 29.97 -17.72 -10.91
C TYR A 269 29.28 -16.51 -11.52
N LEU A 270 29.86 -15.31 -11.41
CA LEU A 270 29.29 -14.12 -12.01
C LEU A 270 29.14 -14.29 -13.53
N ARG A 271 30.12 -14.88 -14.20
CA ARG A 271 30.03 -15.18 -15.64
C ARG A 271 28.87 -16.11 -15.97
N LEU A 272 28.71 -17.20 -15.22
CA LEU A 272 27.59 -18.12 -15.41
C LEU A 272 26.22 -17.45 -15.16
N ILE A 273 26.12 -16.61 -14.12
CA ILE A 273 24.89 -15.87 -13.82
C ILE A 273 24.54 -14.91 -14.95
N PHE A 274 25.54 -14.26 -15.58
CA PHE A 274 25.31 -13.45 -16.78
C PHE A 274 24.77 -14.29 -17.95
N ASP A 275 25.26 -15.50 -18.16
CA ASP A 275 24.73 -16.40 -19.19
C ASP A 275 23.27 -16.80 -18.88
N LEU A 276 22.92 -16.98 -17.60
CA LEU A 276 21.56 -17.31 -17.14
C LEU A 276 20.58 -16.13 -17.19
N LEU A 277 21.05 -14.88 -17.33
CA LEU A 277 20.16 -13.74 -17.59
C LEU A 277 19.48 -13.82 -18.97
N GLU A 278 20.02 -14.62 -19.88
CA GLU A 278 19.46 -14.88 -21.21
C GLU A 278 18.70 -16.23 -21.26
N ALA A 279 18.40 -16.82 -20.09
CA ALA A 279 17.58 -18.02 -20.01
C ALA A 279 16.19 -17.80 -20.61
N LYS A 280 15.60 -18.90 -21.11
CA LYS A 280 14.27 -18.87 -21.75
C LYS A 280 13.14 -18.61 -20.74
N GLU A 281 13.27 -19.16 -19.54
CA GLU A 281 12.21 -19.14 -18.52
C GLU A 281 12.38 -17.94 -17.59
N SER A 282 11.29 -17.20 -17.38
CA SER A 282 11.25 -15.95 -16.60
C SER A 282 11.70 -16.12 -15.14
N THR A 283 11.40 -17.26 -14.54
CA THR A 283 11.77 -17.63 -13.15
C THR A 283 13.29 -17.67 -12.97
N VAL A 284 14.01 -18.27 -13.92
CA VAL A 284 15.48 -18.35 -13.91
C VAL A 284 16.08 -16.96 -14.12
N VAL A 285 15.53 -16.16 -15.03
CA VAL A 285 15.99 -14.78 -15.26
C VAL A 285 15.82 -13.93 -14.00
N TYR A 286 14.68 -14.03 -13.33
CA TYR A 286 14.41 -13.31 -12.07
C TYR A 286 15.40 -13.72 -10.97
N GLU A 287 15.63 -15.02 -10.81
CA GLU A 287 16.54 -15.55 -9.79
C GLU A 287 18.00 -15.23 -10.10
N ALA A 288 18.40 -15.27 -11.37
CA ALA A 288 19.73 -14.90 -11.84
C ALA A 288 19.98 -13.40 -11.62
N ALA A 289 19.03 -12.53 -11.96
CA ALA A 289 19.14 -11.08 -11.73
C ALA A 289 19.24 -10.76 -10.23
N SER A 290 18.42 -11.41 -9.39
CA SER A 290 18.47 -11.27 -7.93
C SER A 290 19.79 -11.77 -7.34
N SER A 291 20.28 -12.91 -7.82
CA SER A 291 21.58 -13.47 -7.44
C SER A 291 22.73 -12.57 -7.85
N LEU A 292 22.65 -11.96 -9.04
CA LEU A 292 23.68 -11.07 -9.55
C LEU A 292 23.84 -9.85 -8.65
N THR A 293 22.73 -9.21 -8.26
CA THR A 293 22.74 -8.03 -7.38
C THR A 293 23.16 -8.37 -5.95
N ALA A 294 22.83 -9.58 -5.46
CA ALA A 294 23.28 -10.04 -4.13
C ALA A 294 24.80 -10.30 -4.09
N LEU A 295 25.38 -10.77 -5.19
CA LEU A 295 26.79 -11.12 -5.24
C LEU A 295 27.69 -9.93 -5.58
N THR A 296 27.21 -8.91 -6.31
CA THR A 296 28.05 -7.79 -6.75
C THR A 296 27.29 -6.46 -6.80
N SER A 297 27.98 -5.40 -6.37
CA SER A 297 27.55 -3.99 -6.51
C SER A 297 28.18 -3.30 -7.72
N ASN A 298 28.77 -4.05 -8.66
CA ASN A 298 29.32 -3.47 -9.88
C ASN A 298 28.21 -2.79 -10.71
N PRO A 299 28.34 -1.50 -11.08
CA PRO A 299 27.34 -0.78 -11.86
C PRO A 299 26.88 -1.50 -13.14
N VAL A 300 27.80 -2.20 -13.82
CA VAL A 300 27.46 -2.96 -15.05
C VAL A 300 26.51 -4.11 -14.74
N ALA A 301 26.75 -4.83 -13.64
CA ALA A 301 25.92 -5.94 -13.20
C ALA A 301 24.56 -5.47 -12.68
N VAL A 302 24.55 -4.38 -11.91
CA VAL A 302 23.31 -3.75 -11.41
C VAL A 302 22.44 -3.27 -12.58
N LYS A 303 23.04 -2.62 -13.58
CA LYS A 303 22.32 -2.17 -14.78
C LYS A 303 21.77 -3.34 -15.60
N ALA A 304 22.54 -4.42 -15.76
CA ALA A 304 22.08 -5.62 -16.45
C ALA A 304 20.90 -6.30 -15.74
N ALA A 305 20.98 -6.44 -14.41
CA ALA A 305 19.89 -6.99 -13.61
C ALA A 305 18.64 -6.13 -13.66
N ALA A 306 18.78 -4.80 -13.52
CA ALA A 306 17.66 -3.86 -13.63
C ALA A 306 16.99 -3.91 -15.01
N ALA A 307 17.77 -3.97 -16.10
CA ALA A 307 17.23 -4.11 -17.45
C ALA A 307 16.40 -5.40 -17.59
N LYS A 308 16.88 -6.53 -17.05
CA LYS A 308 16.12 -7.80 -17.06
C LYS A 308 14.86 -7.77 -16.21
N PHE A 309 14.88 -7.12 -15.05
CA PHE A 309 13.67 -6.87 -14.27
C PHE A 309 12.65 -6.03 -15.07
N ILE A 310 13.08 -4.95 -15.72
CA ILE A 310 12.20 -4.13 -16.55
C ILE A 310 11.61 -4.97 -17.70
N GLU A 311 12.43 -5.78 -18.37
CA GLU A 311 11.99 -6.69 -19.43
C GLU A 311 10.91 -7.67 -18.94
N LEU A 312 11.08 -8.26 -17.76
CA LEU A 312 10.09 -9.15 -17.13
C LEU A 312 8.78 -8.42 -16.87
N SER A 313 8.82 -7.18 -16.38
CA SER A 313 7.61 -6.38 -16.12
C SER A 313 6.79 -6.07 -17.39
N ILE A 314 7.42 -6.12 -18.57
CA ILE A 314 6.76 -5.93 -19.87
C ILE A 314 6.20 -7.26 -20.39
N LYS A 315 6.97 -8.35 -20.27
CA LYS A 315 6.61 -9.68 -20.81
C LYS A 315 5.53 -10.40 -20.01
N GLU A 316 5.60 -10.32 -18.68
CA GLU A 316 4.68 -11.05 -17.81
C GLU A 316 3.25 -10.50 -17.90
N SER A 317 2.26 -11.38 -17.76
CA SER A 317 0.84 -11.00 -17.83
C SER A 317 0.26 -10.65 -16.46
N ASP A 318 0.78 -11.23 -15.38
CA ASP A 318 0.30 -11.01 -14.01
C ASP A 318 0.76 -9.65 -13.47
N ASN A 319 -0.20 -8.81 -13.08
CA ASN A 319 0.06 -7.49 -12.50
C ASN A 319 0.82 -7.56 -11.17
N ASN A 320 0.62 -8.60 -10.36
CA ASN A 320 1.33 -8.76 -9.09
C ASN A 320 2.83 -8.95 -9.33
N VAL A 321 3.18 -9.79 -10.30
CA VAL A 321 4.57 -10.02 -10.70
C VAL A 321 5.20 -8.71 -11.20
N LYS A 322 4.49 -7.94 -12.03
CA LYS A 322 4.97 -6.62 -12.49
C LYS A 322 5.27 -5.69 -11.33
N LEU A 323 4.37 -5.60 -10.34
CA LEU A 323 4.55 -4.73 -9.19
C LEU A 323 5.75 -5.15 -8.33
N ILE A 324 5.92 -6.46 -8.08
CA ILE A 324 7.07 -7.01 -7.34
C ILE A 324 8.38 -6.67 -8.05
N VAL A 325 8.44 -6.89 -9.37
CA VAL A 325 9.64 -6.64 -10.16
C VAL A 325 9.96 -5.15 -10.26
N LEU A 326 8.94 -4.30 -10.43
CA LEU A 326 9.11 -2.83 -10.38
C LEU A 326 9.60 -2.36 -9.01
N GLU A 327 9.15 -2.98 -7.93
CA GLU A 327 9.67 -2.68 -6.59
C GLU A 327 11.14 -3.07 -6.47
N LYS A 328 11.57 -4.21 -7.01
CA LYS A 328 12.99 -4.58 -7.08
C LYS A 328 13.81 -3.56 -7.86
N VAL A 329 13.31 -3.06 -9.00
CA VAL A 329 13.98 -1.96 -9.75
C VAL A 329 14.09 -0.69 -8.90
N ASN A 330 13.02 -0.31 -8.20
CA ASN A 330 13.01 0.85 -7.32
C ASN A 330 14.00 0.71 -6.14
N GLN A 331 14.11 -0.47 -5.55
CA GLN A 331 15.11 -0.78 -4.52
C GLN A 331 16.53 -0.60 -5.07
N LEU A 332 16.83 -1.18 -6.24
CA LEU A 332 18.14 -1.03 -6.89
C LEU A 332 18.47 0.44 -7.17
N ARG A 333 17.49 1.23 -7.63
CA ARG A 333 17.64 2.67 -7.88
C ARG A 333 17.93 3.48 -6.61
N ARG A 334 17.28 3.14 -5.49
CA ARG A 334 17.49 3.81 -4.20
C ARG A 334 18.90 3.58 -3.66
N VAL A 335 19.42 2.37 -3.83
CA VAL A 335 20.78 1.99 -3.41
C VAL A 335 21.84 2.55 -4.35
N ASN A 336 21.55 2.61 -5.66
CA ASN A 336 22.50 2.96 -6.72
C ASN A 336 22.07 4.22 -7.49
N GLU A 337 22.15 5.40 -6.84
CA GLU A 337 21.72 6.67 -7.43
C GLU A 337 22.53 7.00 -8.71
N GLY A 338 21.82 7.37 -9.79
CA GLY A 338 22.41 7.78 -11.08
C GLY A 338 22.90 6.66 -12.00
N ILE A 339 22.97 5.40 -11.54
CA ILE A 339 23.45 4.26 -12.37
C ILE A 339 22.39 3.80 -13.37
N LEU A 340 21.11 3.90 -12.99
CA LEU A 340 20.00 3.37 -13.79
C LEU A 340 19.40 4.37 -14.77
N ASP A 341 19.82 5.64 -14.75
CA ASP A 341 19.19 6.75 -15.51
C ASP A 341 19.07 6.49 -17.02
N ASP A 342 20.00 5.72 -17.59
CA ASP A 342 19.97 5.31 -19.00
C ASP A 342 18.81 4.35 -19.34
N LEU A 343 18.25 3.66 -18.35
CA LEU A 343 17.12 2.72 -18.50
C LEU A 343 15.75 3.41 -18.40
N THR A 344 15.71 4.74 -18.25
CA THR A 344 14.45 5.50 -18.09
C THR A 344 13.46 5.22 -19.21
N MET A 345 13.93 5.19 -20.46
CA MET A 345 13.07 4.89 -21.62
C MET A 345 12.58 3.45 -21.65
N GLU A 346 13.36 2.49 -21.12
CA GLU A 346 12.94 1.10 -21.01
C GLU A 346 11.83 0.93 -19.98
N ILE A 347 11.94 1.59 -18.82
CA ILE A 347 10.89 1.60 -17.78
C ILE A 347 9.60 2.18 -18.34
N LEU A 348 9.66 3.27 -19.10
CA LEU A 348 8.48 3.90 -19.68
C LEU A 348 7.75 3.00 -20.69
N ARG A 349 8.37 1.94 -21.22
CA ARG A 349 7.66 0.94 -22.04
C ARG A 349 6.61 0.18 -21.25
N VAL A 350 6.73 0.09 -19.92
CA VAL A 350 5.74 -0.53 -19.03
C VAL A 350 4.38 0.18 -19.07
N LEU A 351 4.35 1.43 -19.55
CA LEU A 351 3.10 2.18 -19.77
C LEU A 351 2.12 1.50 -20.72
N SER A 352 2.59 0.55 -21.56
CA SER A 352 1.71 -0.26 -22.40
C SER A 352 0.80 -1.22 -21.60
N SER A 353 1.10 -1.47 -20.31
CA SER A 353 0.22 -2.24 -19.43
C SER A 353 -1.16 -1.60 -19.35
N PRO A 354 -2.28 -2.34 -19.35
CA PRO A 354 -3.62 -1.76 -19.18
C PRO A 354 -3.91 -1.31 -17.74
N ASP A 355 -3.15 -1.81 -16.77
CA ASP A 355 -3.35 -1.57 -15.34
C ASP A 355 -2.82 -0.19 -14.88
N LEU A 356 -3.63 0.55 -14.12
CA LEU A 356 -3.30 1.90 -13.68
C LEU A 356 -2.22 1.93 -12.59
N ASP A 357 -2.22 0.95 -11.68
CA ASP A 357 -1.27 0.91 -10.56
C ASP A 357 0.14 0.57 -11.05
N VAL A 358 0.24 -0.37 -11.99
CA VAL A 358 1.49 -0.65 -12.72
C VAL A 358 2.02 0.60 -13.44
N ARG A 359 1.15 1.33 -14.16
CA ARG A 359 1.52 2.61 -14.82
C ARG A 359 1.98 3.68 -13.83
N ARG A 360 1.27 3.83 -12.71
CA ARG A 360 1.60 4.77 -11.64
C ARG A 360 2.96 4.47 -11.02
N LYS A 361 3.23 3.20 -10.73
CA LYS A 361 4.52 2.77 -10.20
C LYS A 361 5.65 3.01 -11.19
N ALA A 362 5.46 2.65 -12.45
CA ALA A 362 6.45 2.87 -13.50
C ALA A 362 6.75 4.38 -13.71
N LEU A 363 5.72 5.24 -13.74
CA LEU A 363 5.90 6.69 -13.86
C LEU A 363 6.63 7.28 -12.65
N SER A 364 6.26 6.88 -11.44
CA SER A 364 6.95 7.34 -10.22
C SER A 364 8.44 6.98 -10.25
N ILE A 365 8.80 5.78 -10.67
CA ILE A 365 10.20 5.35 -10.77
C ILE A 365 10.90 6.15 -11.89
N ALA A 366 10.26 6.28 -13.06
CA ALA A 366 10.82 7.01 -14.19
C ALA A 366 11.08 8.50 -13.85
N MET A 367 10.14 9.20 -13.21
CA MET A 367 10.28 10.63 -12.85
C MET A 367 11.49 10.89 -11.94
N ASP A 368 11.85 9.93 -11.09
CA ASP A 368 13.04 10.02 -10.23
C ASP A 368 14.35 9.77 -11.00
N MET A 369 14.30 9.14 -12.16
CA MET A 369 15.44 8.81 -13.04
C MET A 369 15.62 9.82 -14.19
N VAL A 370 14.70 10.78 -14.34
CA VAL A 370 14.80 11.83 -15.37
C VAL A 370 15.93 12.81 -15.00
N SER A 371 16.80 13.03 -15.97
CA SER A 371 17.94 13.97 -15.94
C SER A 371 17.88 14.92 -17.14
N SER A 372 18.75 15.93 -17.17
CA SER A 372 18.84 16.84 -18.33
C SER A 372 19.22 16.14 -19.63
N LYS A 373 19.79 14.93 -19.57
CA LYS A 373 20.20 14.17 -20.76
C LYS A 373 19.04 13.47 -21.46
N ASN A 374 18.03 13.02 -20.71
CA ASN A 374 16.95 12.16 -21.23
C ASN A 374 15.58 12.85 -21.23
N VAL A 375 15.45 14.03 -20.61
CA VAL A 375 14.16 14.71 -20.45
C VAL A 375 13.43 15.00 -21.77
N GLU A 376 14.14 15.36 -22.84
CA GLU A 376 13.51 15.65 -24.13
C GLU A 376 12.80 14.40 -24.71
N GLU A 377 13.47 13.24 -24.66
CA GLU A 377 12.92 11.97 -25.14
C GLU A 377 11.75 11.49 -24.26
N VAL A 378 11.91 11.61 -22.93
CA VAL A 378 10.86 11.26 -21.96
C VAL A 378 9.61 12.09 -22.21
N VAL A 379 9.75 13.41 -22.32
CA VAL A 379 8.63 14.30 -22.58
C VAL A 379 8.01 13.97 -23.93
N LEU A 380 8.79 13.77 -24.99
CA LEU A 380 8.26 13.39 -26.30
C LEU A 380 7.41 12.12 -26.25
N LEU A 381 7.83 11.11 -25.49
CA LEU A 381 7.07 9.88 -25.28
C LEU A 381 5.77 10.16 -24.51
N LEU A 382 5.84 10.88 -23.39
CA LEU A 382 4.66 11.22 -22.58
C LEU A 382 3.65 12.06 -23.38
N LYS A 383 4.12 12.95 -24.25
CA LYS A 383 3.28 13.72 -25.19
C LYS A 383 2.53 12.78 -26.13
N LYS A 384 3.23 11.81 -26.72
CA LYS A 384 2.61 10.82 -27.63
C LYS A 384 1.58 9.95 -26.90
N GLU A 385 1.88 9.51 -25.68
CA GLU A 385 0.94 8.78 -24.84
C GLU A 385 -0.29 9.63 -24.49
N LEU A 386 -0.10 10.91 -24.11
CA LEU A 386 -1.19 11.83 -23.84
C LEU A 386 -2.08 12.02 -25.07
N SER A 387 -1.52 12.19 -26.27
CA SER A 387 -2.31 12.30 -27.51
C SER A 387 -3.16 11.05 -27.77
N LYS A 388 -2.62 9.84 -27.58
CA LYS A 388 -3.41 8.59 -27.72
C LYS A 388 -4.61 8.56 -26.79
N THR A 389 -4.46 9.11 -25.58
CA THR A 389 -5.58 9.15 -24.65
C THR A 389 -6.70 10.05 -25.14
N VAL A 390 -6.49 11.01 -26.06
CA VAL A 390 -7.57 11.90 -26.54
C VAL A 390 -8.49 11.18 -27.53
N ASP A 391 -7.94 10.28 -28.36
CA ASP A 391 -8.70 9.57 -29.41
C ASP A 391 -9.54 8.39 -28.88
N GLU A 392 -9.17 7.79 -27.74
CA GLU A 392 -9.84 6.61 -27.18
C GLU A 392 -10.97 6.99 -26.20
N GLN A 393 -12.22 6.67 -26.58
CA GLN A 393 -13.46 6.88 -25.80
C GLN A 393 -13.62 5.89 -24.62
N TYR A 394 -12.61 5.78 -23.76
CA TYR A 394 -12.69 5.01 -22.51
C TYR A 394 -12.66 5.93 -21.28
N GLU A 395 -13.63 5.79 -20.38
CA GLU A 395 -13.75 6.56 -19.12
C GLU A 395 -12.56 6.33 -18.16
N LYS A 396 -11.91 5.16 -18.20
CA LYS A 396 -10.71 4.82 -17.40
C LYS A 396 -9.46 5.63 -17.80
N ASN A 397 -9.49 6.35 -18.92
CA ASN A 397 -8.36 7.20 -19.33
C ASN A 397 -8.29 8.53 -18.58
N ASN A 398 -9.31 8.96 -17.82
CA ASN A 398 -9.27 10.27 -17.14
C ASN A 398 -8.20 10.33 -16.03
N GLU A 399 -8.09 9.29 -15.20
CA GLU A 399 -7.06 9.23 -14.16
C GLU A 399 -5.67 9.06 -14.77
N TYR A 400 -5.55 8.26 -15.83
CA TYR A 400 -4.29 8.12 -16.55
C TYR A 400 -3.86 9.42 -17.25
N ARG A 401 -4.80 10.15 -17.87
CA ARG A 401 -4.59 11.49 -18.43
C ARG A 401 -4.06 12.45 -17.38
N SER A 402 -4.71 12.52 -16.21
CA SER A 402 -4.25 13.37 -15.09
C SER A 402 -2.84 12.98 -14.64
N LEU A 403 -2.54 11.68 -14.54
CA LEU A 403 -1.22 11.17 -14.17
C LEU A 403 -0.14 11.56 -15.20
N LEU A 404 -0.43 11.49 -16.50
CA LEU A 404 0.46 11.93 -17.57
C LEU A 404 0.69 13.45 -17.53
N ILE A 405 -0.37 14.24 -17.38
CA ILE A 405 -0.28 15.71 -17.27
C ILE A 405 0.58 16.09 -16.06
N HIS A 406 0.38 15.43 -14.92
CA HIS A 406 1.19 15.66 -13.72
C HIS A 406 2.68 15.30 -13.93
N SER A 407 2.95 14.19 -14.60
CA SER A 407 4.33 13.76 -14.91
C SER A 407 5.03 14.75 -15.86
N ILE A 408 4.33 15.20 -16.90
CA ILE A 408 4.80 16.21 -17.86
C ILE A 408 5.05 17.55 -17.15
N HIS A 409 4.15 17.94 -16.25
CA HIS A 409 4.25 19.13 -15.42
C HIS A 409 5.53 19.06 -14.55
N GLN A 410 5.75 17.96 -13.83
CA GLN A 410 6.94 17.76 -13.01
C GLN A 410 8.23 17.90 -13.84
N CYS A 411 8.26 17.33 -15.05
CA CYS A 411 9.39 17.49 -15.97
C CYS A 411 9.60 18.94 -16.39
N ALA A 412 8.55 19.67 -16.76
CA ALA A 412 8.66 21.06 -17.23
C ALA A 412 9.12 22.04 -16.13
N ILE A 413 8.77 21.79 -14.87
CA ILE A 413 9.23 22.59 -13.73
C ILE A 413 10.69 22.31 -13.39
N LYS A 414 11.07 21.03 -13.39
CA LYS A 414 12.43 20.58 -13.05
C LYS A 414 13.43 20.95 -14.15
N PHE A 415 12.99 20.96 -15.41
CA PHE A 415 13.83 21.19 -16.58
C PHE A 415 13.27 22.31 -17.47
N SER A 416 13.86 23.50 -17.36
CA SER A 416 13.43 24.70 -18.07
C SER A 416 13.48 24.61 -19.60
N GLU A 417 14.36 23.75 -20.13
CA GLU A 417 14.61 23.60 -21.57
C GLU A 417 13.37 23.08 -22.32
N VAL A 418 12.57 22.23 -21.67
CA VAL A 418 11.40 21.58 -22.31
C VAL A 418 10.09 22.34 -22.03
N ALA A 419 10.09 23.31 -21.10
CA ALA A 419 8.91 24.03 -20.64
C ALA A 419 8.12 24.68 -21.78
N ALA A 420 8.79 25.35 -22.72
CA ALA A 420 8.15 26.01 -23.86
C ALA A 420 7.36 25.02 -24.74
N SER A 421 7.97 23.88 -25.02
CA SER A 421 7.39 22.81 -25.85
C SER A 421 6.20 22.15 -25.15
N VAL A 422 6.29 21.93 -23.82
CA VAL A 422 5.21 21.35 -23.01
C VAL A 422 3.99 22.25 -22.94
N VAL A 423 4.23 23.54 -22.66
CA VAL A 423 3.17 24.55 -22.55
C VAL A 423 2.40 24.68 -23.85
N GLY A 424 3.11 24.67 -24.99
CA GLY A 424 2.49 24.68 -26.31
C GLY A 424 1.49 23.53 -26.49
N LEU A 425 1.89 22.30 -26.15
CA LEU A 425 1.03 21.12 -26.28
C LEU A 425 -0.16 21.13 -25.31
N LEU A 426 0.07 21.42 -24.02
CA LEU A 426 -1.01 21.36 -23.04
C LEU A 426 -2.08 22.41 -23.33
N MET A 427 -1.71 23.57 -23.87
CA MET A 427 -2.67 24.59 -24.30
C MET A 427 -3.53 24.15 -25.48
N ASP A 428 -3.03 23.33 -26.40
CA ASP A 428 -3.82 22.80 -27.52
C ASP A 428 -4.99 21.93 -27.03
N PHE A 429 -4.80 21.24 -25.91
CA PHE A 429 -5.82 20.34 -25.37
C PHE A 429 -6.77 20.98 -24.36
N ILE A 430 -6.63 22.28 -24.03
CA ILE A 430 -7.52 22.95 -23.05
C ILE A 430 -8.99 22.90 -23.51
N ALA A 431 -9.25 22.97 -24.81
CA ALA A 431 -10.60 22.91 -25.37
C ALA A 431 -11.16 21.47 -25.43
N ASP A 432 -10.29 20.48 -25.64
CA ASP A 432 -10.67 19.08 -25.82
C ASP A 432 -10.75 18.28 -24.51
N PHE A 433 -10.11 18.78 -23.45
CA PHE A 433 -10.08 18.13 -22.15
C PHE A 433 -11.39 18.27 -21.37
N ASN A 434 -11.66 17.26 -20.55
CA ASN A 434 -12.71 17.33 -19.54
C ASN A 434 -12.47 18.49 -18.55
N ASN A 435 -13.50 18.88 -17.81
CA ASN A 435 -13.44 20.01 -16.88
C ASN A 435 -12.38 19.88 -15.77
N ALA A 436 -11.91 18.67 -15.44
CA ALA A 436 -10.92 18.45 -14.37
C ALA A 436 -9.48 18.58 -14.91
N SER A 437 -9.16 17.86 -15.98
CA SER A 437 -7.84 17.90 -16.65
C SER A 437 -7.52 19.30 -17.18
N ALA A 438 -8.51 20.04 -17.70
CA ALA A 438 -8.31 21.42 -18.15
C ALA A 438 -7.98 22.38 -16.98
N VAL A 439 -8.48 22.10 -15.77
CA VAL A 439 -8.15 22.88 -14.56
C VAL A 439 -6.72 22.60 -14.09
N ASP A 440 -6.26 21.35 -14.17
CA ASP A 440 -4.88 21.00 -13.85
C ASP A 440 -3.90 21.69 -14.83
N VAL A 441 -4.26 21.72 -16.11
CA VAL A 441 -3.47 22.42 -17.14
C VAL A 441 -3.40 23.92 -16.87
N ILE A 442 -4.51 24.60 -16.57
CA ILE A 442 -4.46 26.05 -16.33
C ILE A 442 -3.67 26.40 -15.06
N GLN A 443 -3.74 25.56 -14.03
CA GLN A 443 -2.93 25.72 -12.82
C GLN A 443 -1.43 25.58 -13.13
N PHE A 444 -1.05 24.61 -13.96
CA PHE A 444 0.31 24.47 -14.46
C PHE A 444 0.77 25.72 -15.25
N VAL A 445 -0.05 26.18 -16.19
CA VAL A 445 0.27 27.38 -16.99
C VAL A 445 0.47 28.59 -16.06
N LYS A 446 -0.33 28.70 -15.00
CA LYS A 446 -0.20 29.77 -13.98
C LYS A 446 1.16 29.76 -13.28
N GLU A 447 1.68 28.58 -12.90
CA GLU A 447 3.01 28.42 -12.28
C GLU A 447 4.14 28.72 -13.29
N VAL A 448 4.03 28.22 -14.52
CA VAL A 448 5.00 28.45 -15.60
C VAL A 448 5.14 29.93 -15.96
N VAL A 449 4.02 30.66 -16.08
CA VAL A 449 4.02 32.07 -16.46
C VAL A 449 4.83 32.92 -15.46
N GLU A 450 4.80 32.56 -14.17
CA GLU A 450 5.59 33.25 -13.16
C GLU A 450 7.06 32.82 -13.18
N LYS A 451 7.32 31.51 -13.32
CA LYS A 451 8.69 30.95 -13.34
C LYS A 451 9.49 31.31 -14.60
N PHE A 452 8.82 31.46 -15.75
CA PHE A 452 9.45 31.69 -17.05
C PHE A 452 8.97 32.98 -17.74
N PRO A 453 9.54 34.15 -17.40
CA PRO A 453 9.10 35.44 -17.94
C PRO A 453 9.15 35.54 -19.47
N LYS A 454 10.07 34.83 -20.13
CA LYS A 454 10.22 34.83 -21.59
C LYS A 454 9.03 34.23 -22.34
N LEU A 455 8.24 33.37 -21.69
CA LEU A 455 7.10 32.68 -22.32
C LEU A 455 5.78 33.44 -22.15
N ARG A 456 5.75 34.52 -21.35
CA ARG A 456 4.53 35.25 -20.97
C ARG A 456 3.73 35.74 -22.17
N GLY A 457 4.37 36.42 -23.12
CA GLY A 457 3.69 36.95 -24.31
C GLY A 457 3.03 35.84 -25.16
N THR A 458 3.75 34.74 -25.39
CA THR A 458 3.22 33.58 -26.12
C THR A 458 2.02 32.94 -25.41
N ILE A 459 2.11 32.80 -24.07
CA ILE A 459 1.03 32.21 -23.27
C ILE A 459 -0.20 33.11 -23.25
N VAL A 460 -0.03 34.41 -23.01
CA VAL A 460 -1.14 35.38 -22.99
C VAL A 460 -1.84 35.40 -24.35
N GLY A 461 -1.10 35.50 -25.45
CA GLY A 461 -1.67 35.50 -26.80
C GLY A 461 -2.50 34.25 -27.10
N ARG A 462 -2.00 33.06 -26.72
CA ARG A 462 -2.72 31.80 -26.93
C ARG A 462 -3.94 31.65 -26.02
N LEU A 463 -3.84 32.05 -24.75
CA LEU A 463 -4.99 32.05 -23.85
C LEU A 463 -6.10 32.94 -24.38
N VAL A 464 -5.77 34.14 -24.86
CA VAL A 464 -6.73 35.07 -25.48
C VAL A 464 -7.44 34.44 -26.68
N SER A 465 -6.71 33.75 -27.57
CA SER A 465 -7.35 33.07 -28.72
C SER A 465 -8.25 31.90 -28.31
N THR A 466 -7.92 31.18 -27.24
CA THR A 466 -8.73 30.05 -26.74
C THR A 466 -9.99 30.47 -25.96
N LEU A 467 -10.14 31.75 -25.58
CA LEU A 467 -11.29 32.24 -24.79
C LEU A 467 -12.65 32.02 -25.47
N SER A 468 -12.73 31.79 -26.78
CA SER A 468 -13.99 31.48 -27.48
C SER A 468 -14.39 30.00 -27.40
N GLU A 469 -13.44 29.12 -27.09
CA GLU A 469 -13.59 27.66 -27.12
C GLU A 469 -13.83 27.09 -25.72
N VAL A 470 -13.27 27.72 -24.69
CA VAL A 470 -13.45 27.29 -23.30
C VAL A 470 -14.94 27.31 -22.91
N ARG A 471 -15.38 26.28 -22.19
CA ARG A 471 -16.74 26.16 -21.64
C ARG A 471 -16.76 25.99 -20.11
N ALA A 472 -15.61 25.73 -19.49
CA ALA A 472 -15.50 25.50 -18.06
C ALA A 472 -15.22 26.81 -17.29
N GLY A 473 -16.09 27.18 -16.34
CA GLY A 473 -15.93 28.40 -15.54
C GLY A 473 -14.61 28.46 -14.75
N LYS A 474 -14.16 27.33 -14.18
CA LYS A 474 -12.87 27.26 -13.45
C LYS A 474 -11.66 27.56 -14.36
N VAL A 475 -11.68 27.08 -15.60
CA VAL A 475 -10.61 27.34 -16.57
C VAL A 475 -10.60 28.81 -16.96
N TYR A 476 -11.78 29.40 -17.23
CA TYR A 476 -11.91 30.84 -17.48
C TYR A 476 -11.34 31.70 -16.36
N ARG A 477 -11.59 31.35 -15.09
CA ARG A 477 -11.04 32.09 -13.94
C ARG A 477 -9.51 32.09 -13.97
N GLY A 478 -8.89 30.95 -14.26
CA GLY A 478 -7.44 30.83 -14.42
C GLY A 478 -6.91 31.66 -15.59
N SER A 479 -7.54 31.54 -16.77
CA SER A 479 -7.15 32.27 -17.97
C SER A 479 -7.27 33.79 -17.80
N LEU A 480 -8.40 34.27 -17.25
CA LEU A 480 -8.64 35.70 -17.00
C LEU A 480 -7.66 36.26 -15.98
N TRP A 481 -7.33 35.51 -14.93
CA TRP A 481 -6.31 35.92 -13.97
C TRP A 481 -4.95 36.10 -14.65
N ILE A 482 -4.51 35.16 -15.48
CA ILE A 482 -3.23 35.25 -16.20
C ILE A 482 -3.24 36.45 -17.15
N ILE A 483 -4.31 36.65 -17.91
CA ILE A 483 -4.45 37.79 -18.83
C ILE A 483 -4.40 39.11 -18.03
N GLY A 484 -5.18 39.23 -16.95
CA GLY A 484 -5.21 40.42 -16.11
C GLY A 484 -3.87 40.73 -15.44
N GLU A 485 -3.08 39.72 -15.10
CA GLU A 485 -1.76 39.90 -14.48
C GLU A 485 -0.63 40.16 -15.48
N TYR A 486 -0.66 39.55 -16.67
CA TYR A 486 0.50 39.51 -17.57
C TYR A 486 0.28 40.12 -18.96
N SER A 487 -0.88 40.73 -19.25
CA SER A 487 -0.98 41.67 -20.37
C SER A 487 -0.20 42.94 -20.03
N LEU A 488 1.08 42.98 -20.42
CA LEU A 488 2.02 44.07 -20.07
C LEU A 488 2.17 45.10 -21.19
N GLU A 489 1.71 44.80 -22.40
CA GLU A 489 1.78 45.71 -23.55
C GLU A 489 0.39 46.24 -23.94
N ALA A 490 0.34 47.44 -24.52
CA ALA A 490 -0.91 48.04 -24.98
C ALA A 490 -1.63 47.19 -26.05
N ASN A 491 -0.88 46.43 -26.85
CA ASN A 491 -1.45 45.51 -27.83
C ASN A 491 -2.11 44.29 -27.17
N ASP A 492 -1.47 43.70 -26.15
CA ASP A 492 -2.03 42.59 -25.38
C ASP A 492 -3.34 42.98 -24.71
N ILE A 493 -3.39 44.17 -24.12
CA ILE A 493 -4.60 44.71 -23.48
C ILE A 493 -5.72 44.86 -24.52
N ARG A 494 -5.40 45.37 -25.72
CA ARG A 494 -6.39 45.55 -26.80
C ARG A 494 -6.97 44.22 -27.28
N GLU A 495 -6.12 43.24 -27.55
CA GLU A 495 -6.57 41.92 -28.01
C GLU A 495 -7.34 41.19 -26.90
N ALA A 496 -6.86 41.20 -25.66
CA ALA A 496 -7.58 40.66 -24.51
C ALA A 496 -8.98 41.27 -24.38
N TRP A 497 -9.08 42.60 -24.47
CA TRP A 497 -10.35 43.31 -24.38
C TRP A 497 -11.33 42.89 -25.48
N LYS A 498 -10.86 42.83 -26.72
CA LYS A 498 -11.64 42.43 -27.89
C LYS A 498 -12.22 41.03 -27.73
N HIS A 499 -11.41 40.06 -27.29
CA HIS A 499 -11.85 38.68 -27.11
C HIS A 499 -12.78 38.52 -25.88
N ILE A 500 -12.52 39.21 -24.77
CA ILE A 500 -13.43 39.24 -23.62
C ILE A 500 -14.79 39.82 -24.03
N ARG A 501 -14.78 40.91 -24.81
CA ARG A 501 -15.99 41.54 -25.33
C ARG A 501 -16.78 40.61 -26.24
N ALA A 502 -16.09 39.89 -27.13
CA ALA A 502 -16.69 38.89 -28.02
C ALA A 502 -17.32 37.73 -27.23
N SER A 503 -16.65 37.23 -26.18
CA SER A 503 -17.18 36.16 -25.31
C SER A 503 -18.34 36.60 -24.42
N LEU A 504 -18.54 37.91 -24.20
CA LEU A 504 -19.71 38.46 -23.49
C LEU A 504 -20.91 38.76 -24.41
N GLY A 505 -20.69 39.04 -25.70
CA GLY A 505 -21.75 39.42 -26.63
C GLY A 505 -22.29 40.85 -26.41
N GLU A 506 -23.51 41.16 -26.84
CA GLU A 506 -24.06 42.54 -26.71
C GLU A 506 -24.23 42.97 -25.23
N ILE A 507 -23.91 44.24 -24.92
CA ILE A 507 -24.05 44.86 -23.58
C ILE A 507 -24.85 46.16 -23.75
N PRO A 508 -25.80 46.49 -22.86
CA PRO A 508 -26.16 45.81 -21.61
C PRO A 508 -26.84 44.44 -21.78
N ILE A 509 -26.38 43.44 -21.02
CA ILE A 509 -26.84 42.04 -21.04
C ILE A 509 -28.35 41.97 -20.83
N LEU A 510 -28.86 42.64 -19.78
CA LEU A 510 -30.29 42.61 -19.45
C LEU A 510 -31.17 43.12 -20.61
N ALA A 511 -30.78 44.22 -21.25
CA ALA A 511 -31.54 44.79 -22.36
C ALA A 511 -31.51 43.88 -23.60
N SER A 512 -30.37 43.23 -23.85
CA SER A 512 -30.23 42.25 -24.92
C SER A 512 -31.10 41.01 -24.67
N GLU A 513 -31.15 40.48 -23.44
CA GLU A 513 -32.04 39.35 -23.08
C GLU A 513 -33.52 39.73 -23.14
N GLN A 514 -33.89 40.96 -22.74
CA GLN A 514 -35.25 41.46 -22.85
C GLN A 514 -35.71 41.56 -24.31
N ARG A 515 -34.84 42.07 -25.18
CA ARG A 515 -35.13 42.14 -26.62
C ARG A 515 -35.33 40.75 -27.23
N LEU A 516 -34.48 39.78 -26.87
CA LEU A 516 -34.64 38.38 -27.31
C LEU A 516 -35.95 37.74 -26.82
N LEU A 517 -36.44 38.14 -25.65
CA LEU A 517 -37.74 37.71 -25.12
C LEU A 517 -38.92 38.34 -25.87
N GLU A 518 -38.80 39.61 -26.26
CA GLU A 518 -39.82 40.35 -27.02
C GLU A 518 -39.90 39.89 -28.49
N GLU A 519 -38.78 39.48 -29.08
CA GLU A 519 -38.67 39.03 -30.47
C GLU A 519 -39.10 37.55 -30.70
N GLN A 520 -39.40 36.79 -29.64
CA GLN A 520 -39.87 35.40 -29.73
C GLN A 520 -41.34 35.33 -30.24
N PRO A 521 -41.59 34.74 -31.43
CA PRO A 521 -42.94 34.64 -32.00
C PRO A 521 -43.88 33.76 -31.16
N ASP A 522 -45.19 34.02 -31.25
CA ASP A 522 -46.25 33.31 -30.49
C ASP A 522 -46.58 31.89 -31.00
N GLY A 523 -45.73 31.26 -31.81
CA GLY A 523 -45.99 29.93 -32.37
C GLY A 523 -44.73 29.21 -32.86
N GLU A 524 -44.65 27.92 -32.49
CA GLU A 524 -43.66 26.85 -32.77
C GLU A 524 -42.15 27.21 -32.88
N PRO A 525 -41.27 26.47 -32.16
CA PRO A 525 -39.83 26.70 -32.26
C PRO A 525 -39.29 26.27 -33.62
N ASN A 526 -38.76 27.21 -34.41
CA ASN A 526 -37.98 26.91 -35.62
C ASN A 526 -36.68 26.17 -35.24
N LEU A 527 -36.60 24.89 -35.63
CA LEU A 527 -35.49 23.97 -35.38
C LEU A 527 -34.33 24.06 -36.39
N ASN A 528 -34.17 25.17 -37.11
CA ASN A 528 -33.30 25.23 -38.30
C ASN A 528 -32.14 26.23 -38.21
N ASP A 529 -31.32 26.15 -37.16
CA ASP A 529 -29.90 26.51 -37.28
C ASP A 529 -29.07 25.55 -36.43
N GLN A 530 -28.82 24.37 -36.99
CA GLN A 530 -28.03 23.31 -36.38
C GLN A 530 -26.66 23.22 -37.06
N VAL A 531 -25.62 23.60 -36.32
CA VAL A 531 -24.26 23.11 -36.56
C VAL A 531 -23.68 22.66 -35.23
N ASN A 532 -23.33 21.36 -35.18
CA ASN A 532 -22.77 20.58 -34.08
C ASN A 532 -23.76 20.10 -33.00
N GLY A 533 -24.12 18.82 -33.15
CA GLY A 533 -25.03 18.08 -32.28
C GLY A 533 -24.49 17.90 -30.87
N ASN A 534 -25.27 18.38 -29.90
CA ASN A 534 -25.50 17.73 -28.60
C ASN A 534 -26.53 18.56 -27.82
N ALA A 535 -27.82 18.26 -28.00
CA ALA A 535 -28.85 18.61 -27.03
C ALA A 535 -30.05 17.65 -27.11
N LYS A 536 -30.47 17.13 -25.96
CA LYS A 536 -31.66 16.29 -25.78
C LYS A 536 -32.92 17.13 -26.02
N ALA A 537 -33.88 16.57 -26.78
CA ALA A 537 -35.20 17.15 -27.00
C ALA A 537 -35.95 17.37 -25.67
N ALA A 538 -36.58 18.54 -25.51
CA ALA A 538 -37.48 18.82 -24.39
C ALA A 538 -38.74 17.92 -24.45
N PRO A 539 -39.27 17.44 -23.30
CA PRO A 539 -40.48 16.63 -23.31
C PRO A 539 -41.70 17.54 -23.55
N THR A 540 -42.36 17.37 -24.68
CA THR A 540 -43.69 17.95 -24.92
C THR A 540 -44.75 17.17 -24.13
N GLY A 541 -45.34 17.82 -23.12
CA GLY A 541 -46.58 17.42 -22.46
C GLY A 541 -46.41 16.75 -21.09
N SER A 542 -46.69 17.49 -20.01
CA SER A 542 -46.86 16.89 -18.69
C SER A 542 -48.22 16.18 -18.61
N ARG A 543 -48.23 14.84 -18.56
CA ARG A 543 -49.43 14.08 -18.17
C ARG A 543 -49.65 14.24 -16.67
N LYS A 544 -50.82 14.75 -16.28
CA LYS A 544 -51.25 14.79 -14.88
C LYS A 544 -52.29 13.70 -14.67
N VAL A 545 -52.05 12.86 -13.66
CA VAL A 545 -53.00 11.82 -13.22
C VAL A 545 -53.94 12.48 -12.21
N LEU A 546 -55.25 12.40 -12.49
CA LEU A 546 -56.26 12.92 -11.57
C LEU A 546 -56.41 11.96 -10.38
N ALA A 547 -57.05 12.43 -9.29
CA ALA A 547 -57.24 11.64 -8.07
C ALA A 547 -58.05 10.34 -8.28
N ASP A 548 -58.66 10.15 -9.46
CA ASP A 548 -59.38 8.95 -9.88
C ASP A 548 -58.53 7.96 -10.71
N GLY A 549 -57.26 8.26 -10.97
CA GLY A 549 -56.34 7.40 -11.73
C GLY A 549 -56.42 7.54 -13.25
N THR A 550 -57.22 8.45 -13.81
CA THR A 550 -57.22 8.71 -15.26
C THR A 550 -56.11 9.68 -15.70
N TYR A 551 -55.52 9.40 -16.86
CA TYR A 551 -54.47 10.22 -17.49
C TYR A 551 -55.11 11.31 -18.35
N ALA A 552 -54.98 12.57 -17.95
CA ALA A 552 -55.39 13.72 -18.76
C ALA A 552 -54.16 14.37 -19.42
N THR A 553 -54.25 14.62 -20.74
CA THR A 553 -53.31 15.48 -21.49
C THR A 553 -53.94 16.86 -21.63
N GLU A 554 -53.40 17.83 -20.91
CA GLU A 554 -53.83 19.23 -20.99
C GLU A 554 -53.05 19.94 -22.10
N SER A 555 -53.74 20.36 -23.17
CA SER A 555 -53.19 21.29 -24.16
C SER A 555 -53.21 22.68 -23.54
N ALA A 556 -52.09 23.09 -22.92
CA ALA A 556 -51.99 24.31 -22.14
C ALA A 556 -52.02 25.57 -23.02
N LEU A 557 -53.21 26.17 -23.18
CA LEU A 557 -53.42 27.48 -23.82
C LEU A 557 -53.72 28.54 -22.75
N THR A 558 -52.77 28.77 -21.83
CA THR A 558 -52.83 29.88 -20.86
C THR A 558 -51.66 30.83 -21.06
N SER A 559 -51.93 32.14 -21.05
CA SER A 559 -50.94 33.21 -21.31
C SER A 559 -49.71 33.14 -20.39
N GLN A 560 -49.86 32.68 -19.14
CA GLN A 560 -48.75 32.49 -18.20
C GLN A 560 -47.83 31.32 -18.60
N SER A 561 -48.38 30.24 -19.15
CA SER A 561 -47.60 29.10 -19.64
C SER A 561 -46.83 29.47 -20.91
N ALA A 562 -47.43 30.28 -21.79
CA ALA A 562 -46.76 30.82 -22.97
C ALA A 562 -45.60 31.76 -22.60
N VAL A 563 -45.78 32.67 -21.64
CA VAL A 563 -44.70 33.56 -21.14
C VAL A 563 -43.58 32.76 -20.49
N LYS A 564 -43.89 31.71 -19.71
CA LYS A 564 -42.89 30.84 -19.11
C LYS A 564 -42.12 30.02 -20.17
N ALA A 565 -42.82 29.51 -21.19
CA ALA A 565 -42.20 28.80 -22.31
C ALA A 565 -41.27 29.72 -23.13
N LYS A 566 -41.68 30.97 -23.40
CA LYS A 566 -40.81 31.97 -24.04
C LYS A 566 -39.57 32.27 -23.21
N LEU A 567 -39.73 32.43 -21.90
CA LEU A 567 -38.60 32.67 -20.99
C LEU A 567 -37.65 31.47 -20.94
N GLU A 568 -38.17 30.24 -20.90
CA GLU A 568 -37.35 29.02 -20.97
C GLU A 568 -36.64 28.87 -22.32
N ALA A 569 -37.28 29.24 -23.43
CA ALA A 569 -36.66 29.27 -24.76
C ALA A 569 -35.49 30.27 -24.83
N VAL A 570 -35.63 31.47 -24.25
CA VAL A 570 -34.55 32.47 -24.16
C VAL A 570 -33.42 32.02 -23.22
N LYS A 571 -33.73 31.28 -22.16
CA LYS A 571 -32.71 30.66 -21.29
C LYS A 571 -31.95 29.55 -21.99
N ALA A 572 -32.60 28.80 -22.87
CA ALA A 572 -32.02 27.70 -23.64
C ALA A 572 -31.30 28.15 -24.93
N ALA A 573 -31.48 29.40 -25.36
CA ALA A 573 -30.82 29.93 -26.55
C ALA A 573 -29.28 29.89 -26.41
N GLN A 574 -28.59 29.58 -27.50
CA GLN A 574 -27.13 29.52 -27.51
C GLN A 574 -26.53 30.91 -27.31
N LYS A 575 -25.73 31.08 -26.25
CA LYS A 575 -25.06 32.34 -25.93
C LYS A 575 -23.55 32.18 -26.00
N PRO A 576 -22.81 33.30 -26.19
CA PRO A 576 -21.38 33.31 -26.00
C PRO A 576 -20.98 32.68 -24.66
N PRO A 577 -19.89 31.90 -24.59
CA PRO A 577 -19.59 31.04 -23.46
C PRO A 577 -19.46 31.76 -22.10
N LEU A 578 -18.83 32.94 -22.08
CA LEU A 578 -18.71 33.73 -20.84
C LEU A 578 -20.06 34.30 -20.39
N ARG A 579 -20.92 34.73 -21.32
CA ARG A 579 -22.30 35.16 -21.00
C ARG A 579 -23.14 34.00 -20.47
N GLN A 580 -23.05 32.84 -21.10
CA GLN A 580 -23.77 31.63 -20.68
C GLN A 580 -23.41 31.26 -19.23
N LEU A 581 -22.13 31.21 -18.90
CA LEU A 581 -21.67 30.84 -17.54
C LEU A 581 -22.15 31.83 -16.46
N ILE A 582 -22.16 33.13 -16.77
CA ILE A 582 -22.67 34.15 -15.84
C ILE A 582 -24.18 33.98 -15.63
N LEU A 583 -24.95 33.72 -16.70
CA LEU A 583 -26.40 33.51 -16.59
C LEU A 583 -26.78 32.19 -15.91
N ASP A 584 -25.93 31.17 -16.04
CA ASP A 584 -26.07 29.89 -15.35
C ASP A 584 -25.76 29.98 -13.83
N GLY A 585 -25.24 31.13 -13.38
CA GLY A 585 -25.04 31.46 -11.96
C GLY A 585 -23.59 31.34 -11.47
N ASP A 586 -22.59 31.30 -12.36
CA ASP A 586 -21.17 31.37 -11.95
C ASP A 586 -20.75 32.81 -11.63
N TYR A 587 -21.19 33.31 -10.48
CA TYR A 587 -20.89 34.68 -10.04
C TYR A 587 -19.45 34.87 -9.56
N TYR A 588 -18.78 33.80 -9.11
CA TYR A 588 -17.37 33.89 -8.79
C TYR A 588 -16.54 34.19 -10.05
N LEU A 589 -16.86 33.60 -11.20
CA LEU A 589 -16.27 33.99 -12.48
C LEU A 589 -16.51 35.47 -12.81
N ALA A 590 -17.72 35.99 -12.54
CA ALA A 590 -18.03 37.41 -12.74
C ALA A 590 -17.16 38.33 -11.87
N THR A 591 -16.87 37.96 -10.62
CA THR A 591 -15.96 38.74 -9.76
C THR A 591 -14.52 38.74 -10.29
N VAL A 592 -14.04 37.60 -10.81
CA VAL A 592 -12.70 37.50 -11.42
C VAL A 592 -12.63 38.34 -12.70
N LEU A 593 -13.68 38.33 -13.52
CA LEU A 593 -13.79 39.19 -14.70
C LEU A 593 -13.74 40.67 -14.32
N ALA A 594 -14.47 41.09 -13.27
CA ALA A 594 -14.44 42.47 -12.80
C ALA A 594 -13.04 42.90 -12.36
N SER A 595 -12.35 42.07 -11.56
CA SER A 595 -10.95 42.32 -11.17
C SER A 595 -10.01 42.39 -12.39
N THR A 596 -10.20 41.52 -13.38
CA THR A 596 -9.41 41.50 -14.62
C THR A 596 -9.58 42.79 -15.41
N LEU A 597 -10.82 43.24 -15.62
CA LEU A 597 -11.10 44.50 -16.31
C LEU A 597 -10.52 45.70 -15.56
N THR A 598 -10.61 45.72 -14.23
CA THR A 598 -9.99 46.77 -13.40
C THR A 598 -8.48 46.84 -13.63
N LYS A 599 -7.78 45.69 -13.60
CA LYS A 599 -6.34 45.62 -13.85
C LYS A 599 -5.96 46.07 -15.26
N LEU A 600 -6.71 45.66 -16.28
CA LEU A 600 -6.46 46.06 -17.67
C LEU A 600 -6.59 47.58 -17.87
N VAL A 601 -7.59 48.22 -17.23
CA VAL A 601 -7.78 49.67 -17.29
C VAL A 601 -6.68 50.41 -16.54
N MET A 602 -6.37 50.00 -15.30
CA MET A 602 -5.29 50.62 -14.50
C MET A 602 -3.95 50.50 -15.23
N ARG A 603 -3.62 49.32 -15.75
CA ARG A 603 -2.37 49.11 -16.49
C ARG A 603 -2.32 49.86 -17.83
N HIS A 604 -3.43 49.97 -18.54
CA HIS A 604 -3.49 50.83 -19.73
C HIS A 604 -3.23 52.30 -19.37
N SER A 605 -3.68 52.75 -18.19
CA SER A 605 -3.40 54.09 -17.67
C SER A 605 -1.91 54.33 -17.34
N GLU A 606 -1.17 53.29 -16.93
CA GLU A 606 0.29 53.39 -16.71
C GLU A 606 1.10 53.40 -18.01
N ILE A 607 0.64 52.65 -19.03
CA ILE A 607 1.42 52.42 -20.26
C ILE A 607 1.09 53.43 -21.37
N SER A 608 -0.15 53.91 -21.44
CA SER A 608 -0.66 54.70 -22.57
C SER A 608 -0.88 56.16 -22.20
N ASP A 609 -0.35 57.06 -23.03
CA ASP A 609 -0.60 58.51 -22.93
C ASP A 609 -1.99 58.93 -23.46
N ASP A 610 -2.77 58.00 -24.01
CA ASP A 610 -4.11 58.25 -24.59
C ASP A 610 -5.20 58.22 -23.50
N GLU A 611 -5.40 59.36 -22.85
CA GLU A 611 -6.43 59.54 -21.82
C GLU A 611 -7.85 59.30 -22.34
N ALA A 612 -8.14 59.66 -23.59
CA ALA A 612 -9.48 59.50 -24.17
C ALA A 612 -9.85 58.01 -24.27
N ARG A 613 -8.90 57.18 -24.73
CA ARG A 613 -9.09 55.73 -24.81
C ARG A 613 -9.13 55.07 -23.43
N THR A 614 -8.28 55.50 -22.49
CA THR A 614 -8.33 54.99 -21.11
C THR A 614 -9.69 55.28 -20.46
N ASN A 615 -10.24 56.49 -20.68
CA ASN A 615 -11.57 56.85 -20.21
C ASN A 615 -12.69 56.04 -20.88
N ALA A 616 -12.55 55.74 -22.18
CA ALA A 616 -13.49 54.87 -22.88
C ALA A 616 -13.47 53.43 -22.34
N LEU A 617 -12.28 52.84 -22.13
CA LEU A 617 -12.13 51.50 -21.54
C LEU A 617 -12.68 51.46 -20.11
N ARG A 618 -12.43 52.51 -19.33
CA ARG A 618 -12.98 52.68 -17.97
C ARG A 618 -14.51 52.72 -17.98
N ALA A 619 -15.11 53.53 -18.83
CA ALA A 619 -16.56 53.65 -18.94
C ALA A 619 -17.20 52.32 -19.39
N GLU A 620 -16.58 51.65 -20.36
CA GLU A 620 -17.03 50.34 -20.80
C GLU A 620 -16.90 49.30 -19.68
N ALA A 621 -15.78 49.21 -18.98
CA ALA A 621 -15.58 48.30 -17.84
C ALA A 621 -16.69 48.44 -16.79
N MET A 622 -16.99 49.68 -16.40
CA MET A 622 -18.05 49.98 -15.42
C MET A 622 -19.42 49.57 -15.97
N LEU A 623 -19.68 49.79 -17.26
CA LEU A 623 -20.91 49.34 -17.92
C LEU A 623 -21.03 47.81 -17.90
N ILE A 624 -19.95 47.07 -18.17
CA ILE A 624 -19.93 45.59 -18.09
C ILE A 624 -20.27 45.14 -16.66
N MET A 625 -19.59 45.70 -15.65
CA MET A 625 -19.78 45.32 -14.24
C MET A 625 -21.22 45.58 -13.76
N ILE A 626 -21.77 46.76 -14.03
CA ILE A 626 -23.15 47.11 -13.67
C ILE A 626 -24.16 46.28 -14.45
N SER A 627 -23.87 45.99 -15.72
CA SER A 627 -24.70 45.11 -16.53
C SER A 627 -24.77 43.69 -15.96
N ILE A 628 -23.67 43.16 -15.43
CA ILE A 628 -23.64 41.83 -14.79
C ILE A 628 -24.48 41.82 -13.51
N ILE A 629 -24.36 42.84 -12.65
CA ILE A 629 -25.18 42.94 -11.42
C ILE A 629 -26.68 42.98 -11.78
N ARG A 630 -27.07 43.83 -12.73
CA ARG A 630 -28.47 43.94 -13.17
C ARG A 630 -28.99 42.66 -13.83
N ALA A 631 -28.15 41.98 -14.61
CA ALA A 631 -28.51 40.68 -15.18
C ALA A 631 -28.66 39.61 -14.08
N GLY A 632 -27.76 39.57 -13.10
CA GLY A 632 -27.79 38.66 -11.96
C GLY A 632 -29.00 38.81 -11.05
N GLN A 633 -29.65 39.98 -11.06
CA GLN A 633 -30.89 40.26 -10.31
C GLN A 633 -32.17 40.01 -11.14
N SER A 634 -32.03 39.63 -12.42
CA SER A 634 -33.15 39.52 -13.36
C SER A 634 -33.77 38.12 -13.40
N GLN A 635 -34.89 37.98 -14.11
CA GLN A 635 -35.55 36.68 -14.33
C GLN A 635 -34.80 35.74 -15.30
N PHE A 636 -33.77 36.23 -16.01
CA PHE A 636 -33.06 35.48 -17.05
C PHE A 636 -31.99 34.53 -16.51
N VAL A 637 -31.57 34.69 -15.24
CA VAL A 637 -30.57 33.82 -14.63
C VAL A 637 -31.18 32.55 -14.03
N LYS A 638 -30.33 31.56 -13.81
CA LYS A 638 -30.71 30.31 -13.13
C LYS A 638 -30.77 30.47 -11.61
N HIS A 639 -29.79 31.17 -11.04
CA HIS A 639 -29.68 31.50 -9.62
C HIS A 639 -29.44 33.00 -9.50
N PRO A 640 -30.08 33.72 -8.55
CA PRO A 640 -29.80 35.14 -8.35
C PRO A 640 -28.37 35.35 -7.84
N ILE A 641 -27.79 36.51 -8.16
CA ILE A 641 -26.45 36.88 -7.69
C ILE A 641 -26.39 37.01 -6.16
N ASP A 642 -25.34 36.46 -5.56
CA ASP A 642 -25.07 36.54 -4.13
C ASP A 642 -24.51 37.93 -3.72
N GLU A 643 -24.73 38.29 -2.45
CA GLU A 643 -24.35 39.59 -1.89
C GLU A 643 -22.82 39.83 -1.93
N ASP A 644 -22.02 38.81 -1.60
CA ASP A 644 -20.54 38.89 -1.64
C ASP A 644 -20.04 39.19 -3.06
N SER A 645 -20.60 38.54 -4.08
CA SER A 645 -20.27 38.82 -5.47
C SER A 645 -20.66 40.24 -5.91
N ILE A 646 -21.82 40.75 -5.45
CA ILE A 646 -22.20 42.16 -5.69
C ILE A 646 -21.16 43.09 -5.07
N ASP A 647 -20.82 42.88 -3.79
CA ASP A 647 -19.90 43.75 -3.06
C ASP A 647 -18.49 43.76 -3.68
N ARG A 648 -18.00 42.61 -4.14
CA ARG A 648 -16.71 42.50 -4.85
C ARG A 648 -16.72 43.25 -6.19
N ILE A 649 -17.78 43.07 -6.99
CA ILE A 649 -17.91 43.77 -8.28
C ILE A 649 -18.04 45.29 -8.02
N MET A 650 -18.85 45.70 -7.05
CA MET A 650 -19.02 47.12 -6.68
C MET A 650 -17.73 47.73 -6.14
N SER A 651 -16.91 46.97 -5.42
CA SER A 651 -15.58 47.40 -4.98
C SER A 651 -14.65 47.66 -6.17
N CYS A 652 -14.71 46.83 -7.22
CA CYS A 652 -13.98 47.05 -8.47
C CYS A 652 -14.47 48.32 -9.20
N VAL A 653 -15.79 48.57 -9.23
CA VAL A 653 -16.38 49.79 -9.80
C VAL A 653 -15.91 51.05 -9.04
N ARG A 654 -15.92 51.01 -7.70
CA ARG A 654 -15.41 52.11 -6.87
C ARG A 654 -13.91 52.33 -7.08
N SER A 655 -13.14 51.26 -7.20
CA SER A 655 -11.71 51.33 -7.47
C SER A 655 -11.44 52.00 -8.83
N LEU A 656 -12.18 51.64 -9.87
CA LEU A 656 -12.13 52.31 -11.17
C LEU A 656 -12.58 53.78 -11.11
N ALA A 657 -13.45 54.14 -10.17
CA ALA A 657 -13.88 55.52 -9.97
C ALA A 657 -12.78 56.40 -9.36
N GLU A 658 -11.99 55.84 -8.44
CA GLU A 658 -11.11 56.60 -7.54
C GLU A 658 -9.61 56.39 -7.77
N PHE A 659 -9.17 55.43 -8.60
CA PHE A 659 -7.74 55.08 -8.72
C PHE A 659 -6.84 56.25 -9.16
N ALA A 660 -7.35 57.15 -10.00
CA ALA A 660 -6.62 58.35 -10.41
C ALA A 660 -6.30 59.31 -9.23
N GLN A 661 -7.04 59.20 -8.12
CA GLN A 661 -6.86 60.01 -6.90
C GLN A 661 -6.12 59.23 -5.81
N LYS A 662 -6.16 57.90 -5.84
CA LYS A 662 -5.61 57.00 -4.81
C LYS A 662 -4.70 55.95 -5.45
N ARG A 663 -3.42 56.28 -5.57
CA ARG A 663 -2.38 55.42 -6.15
C ARG A 663 -2.15 54.11 -5.38
N GLU A 664 -2.51 54.08 -4.09
CA GLU A 664 -2.50 52.86 -3.28
C GLU A 664 -3.38 51.74 -3.87
N LEU A 665 -4.49 52.09 -4.53
CA LEU A 665 -5.37 51.11 -5.19
C LEU A 665 -4.70 50.49 -6.42
N GLU A 666 -3.93 51.28 -7.16
CA GLU A 666 -3.17 50.82 -8.33
C GLU A 666 -2.10 49.81 -7.91
N ASN A 667 -1.33 50.13 -6.87
CA ASN A 667 -0.33 49.21 -6.30
C ASN A 667 -0.97 47.91 -5.80
N ALA A 668 -2.12 47.99 -5.12
CA ALA A 668 -2.81 46.82 -4.60
C ALA A 668 -3.27 45.86 -5.71
N PHE A 669 -3.76 46.39 -6.83
CA PHE A 669 -4.27 45.58 -7.95
C PHE A 669 -3.18 45.10 -8.93
N LEU A 670 -2.09 45.85 -9.10
CA LEU A 670 -1.05 45.54 -10.10
C LEU A 670 0.18 44.84 -9.51
N ASP A 671 0.60 45.19 -8.29
CA ASP A 671 1.85 44.71 -7.69
C ASP A 671 1.63 43.70 -6.56
N ASP A 672 0.76 44.02 -5.59
CA ASP A 672 0.60 43.19 -4.40
C ASP A 672 0.00 41.81 -4.72
N THR A 673 -0.94 41.72 -5.66
CA THR A 673 -1.52 40.43 -6.09
C THR A 673 -0.48 39.52 -6.73
N ARG A 674 0.41 40.08 -7.54
CA ARG A 674 1.50 39.35 -8.19
C ARG A 674 2.55 38.92 -7.16
N LYS A 675 2.91 39.81 -6.23
CA LYS A 675 3.87 39.52 -5.16
C LYS A 675 3.38 38.39 -4.26
N ALA A 676 2.11 38.42 -3.84
CA ALA A 676 1.52 37.36 -3.04
C ALA A 676 1.56 36.00 -3.75
N PHE A 677 1.30 35.96 -5.06
CA PHE A 677 1.41 34.72 -5.84
C PHE A 677 2.86 34.23 -5.96
N ARG A 678 3.82 35.14 -6.19
CA ARG A 678 5.25 34.79 -6.21
C ARG A 678 5.71 34.19 -4.89
N ASP A 679 5.32 34.78 -3.77
CA ASP A 679 5.68 34.29 -2.45
C ASP A 679 5.11 32.88 -2.21
N MET A 680 3.87 32.62 -2.66
CA MET A 680 3.24 31.30 -2.60
C MET A 680 4.03 30.25 -3.41
N VAL A 681 4.43 30.58 -4.64
CA VAL A 681 5.23 29.69 -5.49
C VAL A 681 6.60 29.41 -4.87
N ASN A 682 7.28 30.43 -4.34
CA ASN A 682 8.59 30.28 -3.69
C ASN A 682 8.54 29.38 -2.45
N VAL A 683 7.47 29.47 -1.64
CA VAL A 683 7.27 28.58 -0.49
C VAL A 683 7.10 27.14 -0.94
N GLU A 684 6.33 26.91 -2.00
CA GLU A 684 6.10 25.58 -2.54
C GLU A 684 7.38 24.96 -3.12
N GLU A 685 8.20 25.75 -3.83
CA GLU A 685 9.52 25.33 -4.31
C GLU A 685 10.46 24.97 -3.16
N LYS A 686 10.49 25.79 -2.09
CA LYS A 686 11.31 25.51 -0.91
C LYS A 686 10.92 24.19 -0.25
N LYS A 687 9.61 23.93 -0.11
CA LYS A 687 9.09 22.67 0.44
C LYS A 687 9.46 21.45 -0.42
N ARG A 688 9.39 21.57 -1.75
CA ARG A 688 9.84 20.52 -2.67
C ARG A 688 11.35 20.26 -2.52
N ALA A 689 12.15 21.32 -2.46
CA ALA A 689 13.60 21.21 -2.29
C ALA A 689 14.00 20.59 -0.94
N GLU A 690 13.31 20.93 0.16
CA GLU A 690 13.53 20.32 1.48
C GLU A 690 13.22 18.82 1.49
N LYS A 691 12.13 18.40 0.83
CA LYS A 691 11.77 16.98 0.69
C LYS A 691 12.84 16.20 -0.09
N ASP A 692 13.32 16.77 -1.20
CA ASP A 692 14.38 16.17 -2.01
C ASP A 692 15.70 16.10 -1.22
N ALA A 693 16.02 17.15 -0.46
CA ALA A 693 17.20 17.19 0.41
C ALA A 693 17.11 16.15 1.53
N LEU A 694 15.95 15.95 2.15
CA LEU A 694 15.73 14.93 3.18
C LEU A 694 15.92 13.52 2.60
N SER A 695 15.39 13.27 1.40
CA SER A 695 15.58 12.00 0.68
C SER A 695 17.07 11.74 0.41
N LYS A 696 17.79 12.74 -0.09
CA LYS A 696 19.24 12.66 -0.31
C LYS A 696 20.02 12.48 0.99
N ALA A 697 19.62 13.15 2.07
CA ALA A 697 20.28 13.06 3.37
C ALA A 697 20.14 11.67 4.00
N LYS A 698 19.00 10.97 3.80
CA LYS A 698 18.82 9.58 4.26
C LYS A 698 19.81 8.60 3.61
N ASN A 699 20.26 8.92 2.40
CA ASN A 699 21.20 8.08 1.63
C ASN A 699 22.62 8.67 1.60
N ALA A 700 22.84 9.84 2.21
CA ALA A 700 24.13 10.51 2.20
C ALA A 700 25.04 9.88 3.25
N ILE A 701 26.09 9.19 2.79
CA ILE A 701 27.18 8.70 3.63
C ILE A 701 28.03 9.92 4.03
N GLN A 702 28.27 10.12 5.32
CA GLN A 702 29.12 11.21 5.78
C GLN A 702 30.58 10.93 5.38
N VAL A 703 31.32 11.98 5.02
CA VAL A 703 32.73 11.86 4.60
C VAL A 703 33.61 11.30 5.73
N ASP A 704 33.22 11.56 6.98
CA ASP A 704 33.88 11.06 8.19
C ASP A 704 33.31 9.72 8.69
N ASP A 705 32.32 9.13 8.00
CA ASP A 705 31.90 7.77 8.30
C ASP A 705 33.10 6.85 8.08
N VAL A 706 33.40 6.06 9.11
CA VAL A 706 34.58 5.19 9.14
C VAL A 706 34.55 4.31 7.91
N VAL A 707 35.49 4.52 6.99
CA VAL A 707 35.71 3.64 5.84
C VAL A 707 35.99 2.24 6.39
N SER A 708 34.98 1.38 6.35
CA SER A 708 35.10 -0.01 6.75
C SER A 708 35.92 -0.73 5.69
N ILE A 709 37.24 -0.65 5.84
CA ILE A 709 38.18 -1.42 5.02
C ILE A 709 37.86 -2.89 5.27
N ARG A 710 37.18 -3.52 4.32
CA ARG A 710 36.66 -4.90 4.37
C ARG A 710 37.71 -5.97 4.75
N GLN A 711 38.99 -5.63 4.62
CA GLN A 711 40.13 -6.49 4.99
C GLN A 711 40.57 -6.32 6.46
N LEU A 712 40.12 -5.27 7.15
CA LEU A 712 40.46 -4.91 8.53
C LEU A 712 39.28 -5.02 9.50
N THR A 713 38.05 -5.13 9.00
CA THR A 713 36.88 -5.54 9.80
C THR A 713 37.03 -7.02 10.18
N LYS A 714 37.01 -7.34 11.48
CA LYS A 714 36.95 -8.73 11.94
C LYS A 714 35.75 -9.40 11.27
N LYS A 715 36.02 -10.40 10.43
CA LYS A 715 35.02 -11.25 9.76
C LYS A 715 34.00 -11.78 10.78
N ASN A 716 32.83 -11.18 10.83
CA ASN A 716 31.59 -11.89 11.10
C ASN A 716 30.91 -12.08 9.75
N ALA A 717 31.03 -13.28 9.19
CA ALA A 717 30.69 -13.61 7.82
C ALA A 717 29.18 -13.90 7.61
N VAL A 718 28.29 -13.12 8.22
CA VAL A 718 26.84 -13.40 8.22
C VAL A 718 25.99 -12.31 7.51
N ASP A 719 26.50 -11.09 7.36
CA ASP A 719 25.70 -9.96 6.82
C ASP A 719 25.18 -10.11 5.37
N GLY A 720 25.75 -11.02 4.57
CA GLY A 720 25.29 -11.21 3.18
C GLY A 720 24.15 -12.21 3.00
N ALA A 721 23.95 -13.11 3.96
CA ALA A 721 22.84 -14.07 3.93
C ALA A 721 21.58 -13.49 4.61
N ASP A 722 21.78 -12.55 5.54
CA ASP A 722 20.72 -11.90 6.29
C ASP A 722 19.91 -10.92 5.44
N GLU A 723 20.37 -10.41 4.29
CA GLU A 723 19.54 -9.51 3.46
C GLU A 723 18.33 -10.21 2.85
N ILE A 724 18.37 -11.51 2.55
CA ILE A 724 17.20 -12.26 2.05
C ILE A 724 16.28 -12.66 3.21
N GLN A 725 16.84 -12.96 4.38
CA GLN A 725 16.04 -13.19 5.59
C GLN A 725 15.34 -11.89 6.04
N LEU A 726 16.05 -10.76 5.99
CA LEU A 726 15.51 -9.41 6.22
C LEU A 726 14.56 -8.97 5.12
N ASP A 727 14.81 -9.30 3.84
CA ASP A 727 13.88 -9.02 2.75
C ASP A 727 12.66 -9.93 2.82
N LEU A 728 12.79 -11.18 3.27
CA LEU A 728 11.68 -12.09 3.53
C LEU A 728 10.91 -11.63 4.75
N GLU A 729 11.58 -11.20 5.83
CA GLU A 729 10.98 -10.59 7.02
C GLU A 729 10.27 -9.28 6.65
N LYS A 730 10.87 -8.41 5.82
CA LYS A 730 10.24 -7.19 5.27
C LYS A 730 9.11 -7.50 4.28
N ALA A 731 9.22 -8.57 3.49
CA ALA A 731 8.17 -9.02 2.58
C ALA A 731 7.01 -9.70 3.33
N THR A 732 7.29 -10.26 4.50
CA THR A 732 6.30 -10.67 5.51
C THR A 732 5.96 -9.54 6.49
N GLY A 733 6.42 -8.30 6.22
CA GLY A 733 6.00 -7.05 6.85
C GLY A 733 6.65 -6.67 8.21
N GLY A 734 7.76 -7.29 8.58
CA GLY A 734 8.61 -6.85 9.69
C GLY A 734 9.29 -5.51 9.39
N ASP A 735 8.64 -4.41 9.75
CA ASP A 735 9.21 -3.07 9.65
C ASP A 735 10.27 -2.89 10.75
N SER A 736 11.52 -3.20 10.44
CA SER A 736 12.67 -2.99 11.33
C SER A 736 13.20 -1.56 11.24
N ALA A 737 12.31 -0.57 11.46
CA ALA A 737 12.78 0.60 12.19
C ALA A 737 13.18 0.09 13.58
N THR A 738 14.37 0.40 14.06
CA THR A 738 14.85 0.02 15.40
C THR A 738 13.86 0.53 16.46
N GLU A 739 12.86 -0.29 16.80
CA GLU A 739 11.88 0.03 17.83
C GLU A 739 12.59 0.04 19.18
N ASP A 740 12.49 1.17 19.86
CA ASP A 740 13.13 1.46 21.14
C ASP A 740 12.65 0.45 22.20
N LEU A 741 13.52 -0.05 23.09
CA LEU A 741 13.12 -1.06 24.09
C LEU A 741 11.96 -0.55 24.99
N SER A 742 11.88 0.76 25.18
CA SER A 742 10.79 1.43 25.88
C SER A 742 9.44 1.32 25.15
N SER A 743 9.41 1.26 23.82
CA SER A 743 8.16 1.09 23.05
C SER A 743 7.65 -0.35 23.07
N LYS A 744 8.54 -1.33 23.25
CA LYS A 744 8.16 -2.74 23.46
C LYS A 744 7.45 -2.93 24.80
N LEU A 745 7.96 -2.33 25.87
CA LEU A 745 7.34 -2.44 27.20
C LEU A 745 5.96 -1.77 27.28
N SER A 746 5.71 -0.71 26.51
CA SER A 746 4.38 -0.08 26.45
C SER A 746 3.30 -0.95 25.79
N ARG A 747 3.69 -2.02 25.08
CA ARG A 747 2.75 -2.94 24.41
C ARG A 747 2.41 -4.18 25.26
N VAL A 748 2.93 -4.27 26.49
CA VAL A 748 2.56 -5.32 27.45
C VAL A 748 1.34 -4.85 28.24
N VAL A 749 0.26 -5.63 28.18
CA VAL A 749 -1.00 -5.39 28.88
C VAL A 749 -1.19 -6.46 29.94
N GLN A 750 -1.33 -6.04 31.19
CA GLN A 750 -1.66 -6.94 32.30
C GLN A 750 -3.14 -7.35 32.21
N LEU A 751 -3.40 -8.66 32.08
CA LEU A 751 -4.74 -9.18 31.92
C LEU A 751 -5.39 -9.64 33.23
N THR A 752 -4.60 -10.11 34.21
CA THR A 752 -5.11 -10.49 35.55
C THR A 752 -4.32 -9.85 36.69
N GLY A 753 -4.89 -9.85 37.89
CA GLY A 753 -4.24 -9.33 39.08
C GLY A 753 -3.19 -10.29 39.63
N PHE A 754 -2.24 -9.77 40.40
CA PHE A 754 -1.22 -10.58 41.09
C PHE A 754 -1.77 -11.49 42.20
N SER A 755 -3.06 -11.44 42.48
CA SER A 755 -3.73 -12.26 43.49
C SER A 755 -4.63 -13.33 42.88
N ASP A 756 -4.75 -13.35 41.55
CA ASP A 756 -5.55 -14.35 40.85
C ASP A 756 -4.78 -15.68 40.77
N PRO A 757 -5.46 -16.84 40.84
CA PRO A 757 -4.80 -18.15 40.77
C PRO A 757 -3.92 -18.35 39.52
N VAL A 758 -4.29 -17.69 38.42
CA VAL A 758 -3.52 -17.64 37.18
C VAL A 758 -3.20 -16.18 36.87
N TYR A 759 -1.92 -15.87 36.84
CA TYR A 759 -1.44 -14.58 36.36
C TYR A 759 -1.30 -14.60 34.85
N ALA A 760 -1.82 -13.57 34.17
CA ALA A 760 -1.78 -13.44 32.73
C ALA A 760 -1.35 -12.01 32.32
N GLU A 761 -0.39 -11.94 31.41
CA GLU A 761 0.00 -10.72 30.71
C GLU A 761 0.08 -11.00 29.21
N ALA A 762 -0.33 -10.04 28.38
CA ALA A 762 -0.29 -10.17 26.93
C ALA A 762 0.60 -9.11 26.31
N TYR A 763 1.48 -9.53 25.42
CA TYR A 763 2.21 -8.67 24.51
C TYR A 763 1.45 -8.56 23.19
N VAL A 764 1.04 -7.34 22.83
CA VAL A 764 0.25 -7.08 21.63
C VAL A 764 1.18 -6.66 20.48
N GLN A 765 1.23 -7.46 19.42
CA GLN A 765 1.87 -7.10 18.16
C GLN A 765 0.82 -6.79 17.11
N VAL A 766 0.96 -5.65 16.45
CA VAL A 766 0.07 -5.23 15.36
C VAL A 766 0.84 -5.33 14.05
N HIS A 767 0.33 -6.15 13.13
CA HIS A 767 0.96 -6.39 11.84
C HIS A 767 -0.06 -6.28 10.70
N GLN A 768 -0.16 -5.09 10.09
CA GLN A 768 -1.07 -4.75 8.98
C GLN A 768 -2.54 -5.16 9.23
N PHE A 769 -2.87 -6.42 8.97
CA PHE A 769 -4.21 -7.00 9.08
C PHE A 769 -4.36 -7.96 10.26
N ASP A 770 -3.27 -8.32 10.95
CA ASP A 770 -3.27 -9.32 12.01
C ASP A 770 -2.74 -8.71 13.32
N ILE A 771 -3.45 -8.98 14.41
CA ILE A 771 -3.05 -8.68 15.78
C ILE A 771 -2.65 -10.00 16.42
N ILE A 772 -1.42 -10.08 16.85
CA ILE A 772 -0.87 -11.26 17.52
C ILE A 772 -0.80 -10.93 19.01
N LEU A 773 -1.53 -11.70 19.82
CA LEU A 773 -1.48 -11.63 21.27
C LEU A 773 -0.59 -12.77 21.79
N ASP A 774 0.60 -12.43 22.27
CA ASP A 774 1.47 -13.37 23.00
C ASP A 774 1.15 -13.27 24.49
N VAL A 775 0.42 -14.26 25.01
CA VAL A 775 -0.06 -14.29 26.40
C VAL A 775 0.84 -15.19 27.23
N LEU A 776 1.50 -14.63 28.23
CA LEU A 776 2.19 -15.36 29.28
C LEU A 776 1.18 -15.70 30.37
N LEU A 777 1.09 -16.99 30.71
CA LEU A 777 0.27 -17.54 31.78
C LEU A 777 1.18 -18.10 32.86
N VAL A 778 0.95 -17.75 34.11
CA VAL A 778 1.73 -18.25 35.26
C VAL A 778 0.77 -18.82 36.29
N ASN A 779 0.99 -20.10 36.64
CA ASN A 779 0.25 -20.74 37.71
C ASN A 779 0.79 -20.23 39.05
N GLN A 780 -0.01 -19.49 39.81
CA GLN A 780 0.40 -19.01 41.14
C GLN A 780 0.08 -20.02 42.25
N THR A 781 -0.59 -21.11 41.94
CA THR A 781 -1.02 -22.14 42.89
C THR A 781 0.02 -23.25 43.06
N GLN A 782 -0.15 -24.05 44.11
CA GLN A 782 0.67 -25.23 44.41
C GLN A 782 0.15 -26.51 43.74
N ASP A 783 -0.98 -26.42 43.03
CA ASP A 783 -1.64 -27.55 42.37
C ASP A 783 -1.45 -27.47 40.85
N THR A 784 -1.45 -28.63 40.18
CA THR A 784 -1.43 -28.68 38.72
C THR A 784 -2.80 -28.25 38.20
N LEU A 785 -2.83 -27.21 37.36
CA LEU A 785 -4.03 -26.77 36.67
C LEU A 785 -4.23 -27.65 35.43
N GLN A 786 -5.35 -28.37 35.38
CA GLN A 786 -5.67 -29.27 34.27
C GLN A 786 -6.56 -28.56 33.24
N ASN A 787 -6.42 -28.93 31.97
CA ASN A 787 -7.24 -28.41 30.87
C ASN A 787 -7.29 -26.86 30.82
N LEU A 788 -6.17 -26.20 31.14
CA LEU A 788 -6.08 -24.74 31.13
C LEU A 788 -6.21 -24.22 29.69
N SER A 789 -7.24 -23.42 29.46
CA SER A 789 -7.60 -22.83 28.17
C SER A 789 -7.74 -21.32 28.31
N VAL A 790 -7.26 -20.57 27.31
CA VAL A 790 -7.52 -19.13 27.20
C VAL A 790 -8.48 -18.91 26.03
N GLU A 791 -9.65 -18.35 26.31
CA GLU A 791 -10.60 -18.00 25.27
C GLU A 791 -10.67 -16.50 25.08
N PHE A 792 -10.49 -16.06 23.84
CA PHE A 792 -10.69 -14.67 23.43
C PHE A 792 -11.99 -14.54 22.64
N ALA A 793 -12.69 -13.45 22.91
CA ALA A 793 -13.82 -12.97 22.16
C ALA A 793 -13.57 -11.50 21.80
N THR A 794 -14.15 -11.10 20.68
CA THR A 794 -13.92 -9.78 20.11
C THR A 794 -15.23 -9.02 19.96
N LEU A 795 -15.16 -7.71 20.15
CA LEU A 795 -16.23 -6.77 19.84
C LEU A 795 -15.74 -5.83 18.74
N GLY A 796 -16.57 -5.65 17.70
CA GLY A 796 -16.22 -4.92 16.48
C GLY A 796 -15.83 -5.85 15.33
N ASP A 797 -15.23 -5.28 14.27
CA ASP A 797 -14.81 -5.99 13.06
C ASP A 797 -13.46 -6.73 13.21
N LEU A 798 -13.29 -7.38 14.37
CA LEU A 798 -12.16 -8.23 14.70
C LEU A 798 -12.61 -9.69 14.72
N LYS A 799 -11.84 -10.57 14.10
CA LYS A 799 -12.12 -12.01 14.08
C LYS A 799 -10.97 -12.79 14.67
N VAL A 800 -11.21 -13.51 15.75
CA VAL A 800 -10.25 -14.49 16.28
C VAL A 800 -10.07 -15.61 15.24
N VAL A 801 -8.87 -15.74 14.69
CA VAL A 801 -8.54 -16.75 13.66
C VAL A 801 -7.98 -17.99 14.33
N GLU A 802 -7.15 -17.81 15.34
CA GLU A 802 -6.44 -18.88 16.02
C GLU A 802 -6.71 -18.78 17.52
N ARG A 803 -7.19 -19.89 18.11
CA ARG A 803 -7.45 -20.00 19.54
C ARG A 803 -6.33 -20.81 20.20
N PRO A 804 -5.77 -20.35 21.33
CA PRO A 804 -4.82 -21.11 22.11
C PRO A 804 -5.31 -22.53 22.43
N THR A 805 -4.41 -23.51 22.36
CA THR A 805 -4.73 -24.90 22.72
C THR A 805 -4.80 -25.08 24.23
N THR A 806 -5.68 -25.95 24.70
CA THR A 806 -5.74 -26.36 26.11
C THR A 806 -4.47 -27.11 26.53
N GLN A 807 -3.87 -26.73 27.67
CA GLN A 807 -2.68 -27.38 28.21
C GLN A 807 -2.76 -27.56 29.72
N ASN A 808 -2.00 -28.50 30.27
CA ASN A 808 -1.86 -28.66 31.73
C ASN A 808 -0.68 -27.83 32.21
N LEU A 809 -0.87 -27.04 33.26
CA LEU A 809 0.17 -26.17 33.82
C LEU A 809 0.59 -26.66 35.21
N SER A 810 1.86 -26.99 35.37
CA SER A 810 2.42 -27.47 36.64
C SER A 810 2.40 -26.38 37.73
N PRO A 811 2.47 -26.75 39.02
CA PRO A 811 2.57 -25.78 40.12
C PRO A 811 3.72 -24.79 39.91
N LEU A 812 3.45 -23.49 40.07
CA LEU A 812 4.44 -22.40 39.92
C LEU A 812 5.14 -22.32 38.56
N ASP A 813 4.61 -23.01 37.55
CA ASP A 813 5.16 -23.04 36.20
C ASP A 813 4.49 -21.97 35.32
N PHE A 814 5.08 -21.72 34.15
CA PHE A 814 4.58 -20.74 33.19
C PHE A 814 4.44 -21.31 31.78
N LEU A 815 3.53 -20.74 31.01
CA LEU A 815 3.24 -21.13 29.64
C LEU A 815 2.99 -19.88 28.79
N ASN A 816 3.62 -19.82 27.61
CA ASN A 816 3.31 -18.82 26.60
C ASN A 816 2.33 -19.41 25.58
N VAL A 817 1.23 -18.71 25.36
CA VAL A 817 0.27 -19.04 24.30
C VAL A 817 0.10 -17.86 23.36
N GLN A 818 -0.11 -18.14 22.08
CA GLN A 818 -0.30 -17.12 21.06
C GLN A 818 -1.73 -17.19 20.53
N ALA A 819 -2.37 -16.04 20.34
CA ALA A 819 -3.67 -15.92 19.70
C ALA A 819 -3.61 -14.89 18.57
N THR A 820 -4.02 -15.30 17.37
CA THR A 820 -4.03 -14.44 16.19
C THR A 820 -5.44 -13.93 15.91
N ILE A 821 -5.59 -12.61 15.83
CA ILE A 821 -6.85 -11.90 15.63
C ILE A 821 -6.74 -11.08 14.36
N LYS A 822 -7.61 -11.33 13.39
CA LYS A 822 -7.62 -10.63 12.12
C LYS A 822 -8.51 -9.39 12.16
N VAL A 823 -7.96 -8.28 11.70
CA VAL A 823 -8.59 -6.98 11.57
C VAL A 823 -9.18 -6.86 10.17
N SER A 824 -10.49 -6.66 10.11
CA SER A 824 -11.21 -6.51 8.83
C SER A 824 -11.52 -5.05 8.49
N SER A 825 -11.51 -4.16 9.48
CA SER A 825 -11.78 -2.71 9.35
C SER A 825 -10.99 -1.91 10.39
N THR A 826 -10.80 -0.61 10.17
CA THR A 826 -10.16 0.34 11.11
C THR A 826 -11.06 0.79 12.26
N ASP A 827 -11.99 -0.05 12.68
CA ASP A 827 -12.92 0.25 13.76
C ASP A 827 -12.27 -0.06 15.12
N THR A 828 -12.58 0.72 16.16
CA THR A 828 -12.13 0.41 17.52
C THR A 828 -12.65 -0.96 17.94
N GLY A 829 -11.73 -1.92 18.04
CA GLY A 829 -12.02 -3.26 18.51
C GLY A 829 -11.63 -3.43 19.98
N VAL A 830 -12.44 -4.19 20.72
CA VAL A 830 -12.12 -4.61 22.08
C VAL A 830 -11.98 -6.12 22.08
N ILE A 831 -10.88 -6.61 22.64
CA ILE A 831 -10.63 -8.03 22.81
C ILE A 831 -10.79 -8.33 24.30
N PHE A 832 -11.72 -9.21 24.64
CA PHE A 832 -11.95 -9.66 26.00
C PHE A 832 -11.78 -11.16 26.06
N GLY A 833 -11.50 -11.71 27.23
CA GLY A 833 -11.26 -13.13 27.34
C GLY A 833 -11.38 -13.66 28.75
N ASN A 834 -11.24 -14.97 28.87
CA ASN A 834 -11.20 -15.66 30.14
C ASN A 834 -10.21 -16.83 30.08
N VAL A 835 -9.68 -17.19 31.25
CA VAL A 835 -8.90 -18.41 31.46
C VAL A 835 -9.80 -19.40 32.16
N VAL A 836 -9.97 -20.57 31.56
CA VAL A 836 -10.76 -21.69 32.10
C VAL A 836 -9.81 -22.81 32.46
N TYR A 837 -9.90 -23.36 33.67
CA TYR A 837 -9.08 -24.49 34.09
C TYR A 837 -9.82 -25.38 35.10
N GLU A 838 -9.40 -26.63 35.20
CA GLU A 838 -9.91 -27.61 36.16
C GLU A 838 -8.92 -27.80 37.32
N GLY A 839 -9.46 -27.92 38.54
CA GLY A 839 -8.68 -28.22 39.74
C GLY A 839 -8.26 -29.70 39.83
N ALA A 840 -7.68 -30.10 40.96
CA ALA A 840 -7.31 -31.50 41.21
C ALA A 840 -8.50 -32.48 41.19
N SER A 841 -9.72 -31.97 41.43
CA SER A 841 -11.01 -32.65 41.23
C SER A 841 -11.60 -32.25 39.88
N SER A 842 -11.83 -33.22 38.97
CA SER A 842 -12.38 -32.97 37.62
C SER A 842 -13.84 -32.45 37.59
N THR A 843 -14.40 -32.10 38.74
CA THR A 843 -15.76 -31.55 38.90
C THR A 843 -15.77 -30.04 39.10
N ASP A 844 -14.62 -29.43 39.41
CA ASP A 844 -14.51 -27.99 39.72
C ASP A 844 -13.85 -27.24 38.57
N GLN A 845 -14.68 -26.68 37.69
CA GLN A 845 -14.25 -25.79 36.61
C GLN A 845 -14.15 -24.35 37.13
N ASN A 846 -12.94 -23.81 37.13
CA ASN A 846 -12.65 -22.44 37.55
C ASN A 846 -12.49 -21.53 36.33
N VAL A 847 -12.95 -20.29 36.45
CA VAL A 847 -12.88 -19.28 35.40
C VAL A 847 -12.31 -17.98 35.96
N VAL A 848 -11.24 -17.47 35.33
CA VAL A 848 -10.65 -16.16 35.61
C VAL A 848 -10.96 -15.24 34.44
N ILE A 849 -11.65 -14.13 34.69
CA ILE A 849 -12.00 -13.16 33.64
C ILE A 849 -10.79 -12.26 33.41
N LEU A 850 -10.39 -12.10 32.15
CA LEU A 850 -9.26 -11.24 31.75
C LEU A 850 -9.75 -9.79 31.59
N ASN A 851 -8.85 -8.84 31.86
CA ASN A 851 -9.07 -7.45 31.49
C ASN A 851 -9.13 -7.29 29.97
N ASP A 852 -9.95 -6.35 29.54
CA ASP A 852 -10.12 -6.01 28.13
C ASP A 852 -8.84 -5.39 27.54
N VAL A 853 -8.46 -5.85 26.35
CA VAL A 853 -7.40 -5.28 25.52
C VAL A 853 -8.04 -4.37 24.49
N HIS A 854 -7.72 -3.07 24.57
CA HIS A 854 -8.14 -2.09 23.58
C HIS A 854 -7.11 -1.99 22.46
N VAL A 855 -7.54 -2.25 21.23
CA VAL A 855 -6.69 -2.07 20.04
C VAL A 855 -6.76 -0.61 19.64
N ASP A 856 -5.61 0.07 19.60
CA ASP A 856 -5.55 1.45 19.12
C ASP A 856 -5.61 1.48 17.59
N ILE A 857 -6.49 2.31 17.05
CA ILE A 857 -6.61 2.55 15.61
C ILE A 857 -5.40 3.31 15.05
N MET A 858 -4.64 4.01 15.90
CA MET A 858 -3.56 4.89 15.48
C MET A 858 -2.38 4.17 14.82
N ASP A 859 -2.17 2.90 15.16
CA ASP A 859 -1.15 2.06 14.53
C ASP A 859 -1.43 1.81 13.05
N TYR A 860 -2.69 1.95 12.62
CA TYR A 860 -3.12 1.74 11.24
C TYR A 860 -3.19 3.02 10.41
N ILE A 861 -2.97 4.20 11.01
CA ILE A 861 -3.14 5.51 10.37
C ILE A 861 -1.79 6.11 10.02
N GLN A 862 -1.57 6.36 8.74
CA GLN A 862 -0.33 6.94 8.21
C GLN A 862 -0.57 8.37 7.70
N PRO A 863 0.39 9.29 7.91
CA PRO A 863 0.31 10.64 7.34
C PRO A 863 0.27 10.57 5.81
N ALA A 864 -0.72 11.22 5.21
CA ALA A 864 -0.89 11.28 3.76
C ALA A 864 -1.12 12.73 3.31
N HIS A 865 -0.86 13.03 2.04
CA HIS A 865 -1.07 14.36 1.46
C HIS A 865 -2.04 14.28 0.28
N CYS A 866 -2.94 15.25 0.17
CA CYS A 866 -3.82 15.45 -0.99
C CYS A 866 -3.90 16.92 -1.36
N THR A 867 -4.37 17.23 -2.56
CA THR A 867 -4.55 18.62 -3.01
C THR A 867 -5.78 19.25 -2.35
N GLU A 868 -5.84 20.57 -2.25
CA GLU A 868 -6.99 21.26 -1.67
C GLU A 868 -8.30 20.94 -2.43
N THR A 869 -8.22 20.81 -3.76
CA THR A 869 -9.37 20.42 -4.58
C THR A 869 -9.84 19.01 -4.24
N GLN A 870 -8.93 18.04 -4.10
CA GLN A 870 -9.26 16.68 -3.69
C GLN A 870 -9.87 16.67 -2.28
N PHE A 871 -9.27 17.41 -1.33
CA PHE A 871 -9.80 17.54 0.02
C PHE A 871 -11.24 18.04 0.00
N ARG A 872 -11.55 19.11 -0.74
CA ARG A 872 -12.91 19.66 -0.83
C ARG A 872 -13.91 18.69 -1.47
N THR A 873 -13.50 17.96 -2.51
CA THR A 873 -14.32 16.93 -3.14
C THR A 873 -14.63 15.81 -2.17
N MET A 874 -13.60 15.21 -1.57
CA MET A 874 -13.75 14.14 -0.58
C MET A 874 -14.54 14.60 0.64
N TRP A 875 -14.29 15.83 1.11
CA TRP A 875 -15.04 16.43 2.22
C TRP A 875 -16.53 16.51 1.93
N THR A 876 -16.92 16.77 0.67
CA THR A 876 -18.33 16.84 0.26
C THR A 876 -18.93 15.44 0.05
N GLU A 877 -18.13 14.50 -0.45
CA GLU A 877 -18.53 13.11 -0.70
C GLU A 877 -18.70 12.30 0.59
N PHE A 878 -17.87 12.55 1.62
CA PHE A 878 -17.87 11.75 2.84
C PHE A 878 -19.13 11.99 3.67
N GLU A 879 -19.85 10.90 3.91
CA GLU A 879 -21.15 10.90 4.59
C GLU A 879 -21.00 11.01 6.10
N TRP A 880 -19.96 10.40 6.68
CA TRP A 880 -19.77 10.34 8.13
C TRP A 880 -18.92 11.50 8.64
N GLU A 881 -19.45 12.17 9.67
CA GLU A 881 -18.77 13.27 10.36
C GLU A 881 -18.84 13.08 11.87
N ASN A 882 -17.72 13.29 12.54
CA ASN A 882 -17.63 13.43 13.98
C ASN A 882 -17.09 14.81 14.36
N LYS A 883 -17.77 15.50 15.29
CA LYS A 883 -17.35 16.81 15.78
C LYS A 883 -16.89 16.70 17.23
N VAL A 884 -15.59 16.87 17.46
CA VAL A 884 -14.95 16.80 18.78
C VAL A 884 -14.75 18.21 19.29
N ASN A 885 -15.30 18.53 20.47
CA ASN A 885 -15.06 19.81 21.12
C ASN A 885 -13.70 19.79 21.85
N ILE A 886 -12.91 20.84 21.66
CA ILE A 886 -11.63 21.05 22.33
C ILE A 886 -11.83 22.07 23.45
N ASN A 887 -11.36 21.73 24.65
CA ASN A 887 -11.21 22.66 25.76
C ASN A 887 -10.00 22.20 26.59
N THR A 888 -8.85 22.83 26.36
CA THR A 888 -7.58 22.39 26.95
C THR A 888 -6.78 23.59 27.41
N LYS A 889 -6.10 23.47 28.56
CA LYS A 889 -5.16 24.48 29.06
C LYS A 889 -3.78 24.23 28.49
N MET A 890 -3.15 25.25 27.94
CA MET A 890 -1.78 25.17 27.42
C MET A 890 -0.80 25.77 28.43
N PRO A 891 0.08 24.98 29.07
CA PRO A 891 1.03 25.51 30.03
C PRO A 891 2.16 26.29 29.33
N GLY A 892 2.37 27.56 29.73
CA GLY A 892 3.63 28.27 29.54
C GLY A 892 3.81 29.03 28.21
N GLY A 893 2.86 29.87 27.79
CA GLY A 893 3.06 30.81 26.67
C GLY A 893 3.21 30.16 25.29
N LYS A 894 2.84 28.88 25.16
CA LYS A 894 2.82 28.13 23.90
C LYS A 894 1.57 28.50 23.11
N GLY A 895 1.72 28.70 21.80
CA GLY A 895 0.65 29.20 20.93
C GLY A 895 -0.19 28.09 20.31
N LEU A 896 -1.25 28.48 19.59
CA LEU A 896 -2.10 27.57 18.82
C LEU A 896 -1.34 26.67 17.83
N ARG A 897 -0.15 27.09 17.36
CA ARG A 897 0.69 26.26 16.48
C ARG A 897 1.31 25.05 17.17
N ASP A 898 1.69 25.19 18.44
CA ASP A 898 2.24 24.08 19.21
C ASP A 898 1.14 23.07 19.54
N PHE A 899 -0.09 23.57 19.78
CA PHE A 899 -1.28 22.74 19.85
C PHE A 899 -1.52 21.95 18.55
N LEU A 900 -1.44 22.60 17.38
CA LEU A 900 -1.57 21.91 16.07
C LEU A 900 -0.49 20.84 15.87
N LYS A 901 0.78 21.12 16.22
CA LYS A 901 1.86 20.12 16.14
C LYS A 901 1.63 18.94 17.07
N GLY A 902 1.16 19.20 18.30
CA GLY A 902 0.77 18.16 19.24
C GLY A 902 -0.37 17.32 18.71
N LEU A 903 -1.41 17.95 18.15
CA LEU A 903 -2.54 17.29 17.51
C LEU A 903 -2.08 16.38 16.37
N MET A 904 -1.26 16.89 15.44
CA MET A 904 -0.72 16.11 14.31
C MET A 904 0.09 14.90 14.76
N LYS A 905 0.85 15.03 15.85
CA LYS A 905 1.64 13.93 16.42
C LYS A 905 0.76 12.84 17.04
N VAL A 906 -0.35 13.23 17.69
CA VAL A 906 -1.29 12.29 18.30
C VAL A 906 -2.15 11.60 17.24
N THR A 907 -2.53 12.30 16.17
CA THR A 907 -3.44 11.78 15.15
C THR A 907 -2.75 11.23 13.90
N ASN A 908 -1.41 11.24 13.85
CA ASN A 908 -0.62 10.89 12.66
C ASN A 908 -1.13 11.56 11.36
N MET A 909 -1.72 12.76 11.47
CA MET A 909 -2.26 13.49 10.32
C MET A 909 -1.25 14.52 9.80
N SER A 910 -1.22 14.67 8.47
CA SER A 910 -0.45 15.73 7.84
C SER A 910 -1.29 17.01 7.73
N CYS A 911 -0.66 18.17 7.93
CA CYS A 911 -1.32 19.45 7.71
C CYS A 911 -1.25 19.84 6.24
N LEU A 912 -2.42 20.13 5.66
CA LEU A 912 -2.57 20.58 4.27
C LEU A 912 -2.59 22.11 4.16
N THR A 913 -2.92 22.82 5.24
CA THR A 913 -2.94 24.29 5.25
C THR A 913 -1.51 24.85 5.12
N PRO A 914 -1.25 25.79 4.20
CA PRO A 914 0.08 26.38 4.04
C PRO A 914 0.56 27.12 5.30
N ASP A 915 1.85 27.01 5.63
CA ASP A 915 2.44 27.69 6.79
C ASP A 915 2.29 29.22 6.75
N ALA A 916 2.24 29.80 5.54
CA ALA A 916 1.97 31.22 5.34
C ALA A 916 0.56 31.62 5.83
N SER A 917 -0.45 30.78 5.64
CA SER A 917 -1.81 31.00 6.15
C SER A 917 -1.92 30.78 7.66
N LEU A 918 -0.96 30.05 8.23
CA LEU A 918 -0.81 29.86 9.67
C LEU A 918 0.09 30.94 10.31
N SER A 919 0.66 31.85 9.50
CA SER A 919 1.59 32.91 9.92
C SER A 919 0.87 34.09 10.59
N GLY A 920 1.52 34.72 11.59
CA GLY A 920 0.92 35.74 12.46
C GLY A 920 0.48 35.23 13.83
N ASP A 921 0.34 36.14 14.79
CA ASP A 921 -0.18 35.89 16.14
C ASP A 921 -1.70 36.14 16.16
N CYS A 922 -2.44 35.22 15.53
CA CYS A 922 -3.89 35.24 15.55
C CYS A 922 -4.40 34.42 16.73
N GLN A 923 -5.35 34.96 17.50
CA GLN A 923 -6.06 34.23 18.56
C GLN A 923 -6.98 33.12 18.02
N PHE A 924 -7.03 32.90 16.71
CA PHE A 924 -7.83 31.89 16.04
C PHE A 924 -6.98 31.13 15.00
N LEU A 925 -7.18 29.82 14.91
CA LEU A 925 -6.49 28.91 14.00
C LEU A 925 -7.50 27.98 13.33
N SER A 926 -7.46 27.94 11.99
CA SER A 926 -8.14 26.90 11.22
C SER A 926 -7.17 26.16 10.31
N ALA A 927 -7.19 24.83 10.37
CA ALA A 927 -6.27 23.98 9.63
C ALA A 927 -6.98 22.74 9.07
N ASN A 928 -6.68 22.38 7.82
CA ASN A 928 -7.10 21.14 7.20
C ASN A 928 -6.00 20.09 7.39
N LEU A 929 -6.41 18.89 7.80
CA LEU A 929 -5.56 17.75 8.11
C LEU A 929 -6.01 16.53 7.32
N TYR A 930 -5.07 15.67 6.94
CA TYR A 930 -5.36 14.45 6.19
C TYR A 930 -4.43 13.30 6.55
N ALA A 931 -5.01 12.11 6.60
CA ALA A 931 -4.31 10.84 6.76
C ALA A 931 -5.00 9.73 5.95
N ARG A 932 -4.29 8.63 5.77
CA ARG A 932 -4.80 7.43 5.11
C ARG A 932 -4.48 6.21 5.95
N SER A 933 -5.43 5.27 6.05
CA SER A 933 -5.18 4.01 6.74
C SER A 933 -4.36 3.04 5.87
N VAL A 934 -3.71 2.06 6.50
CA VAL A 934 -3.04 0.96 5.78
C VAL A 934 -4.02 0.13 4.93
N PHE A 935 -5.32 0.21 5.23
CA PHE A 935 -6.41 -0.39 4.47
C PHE A 935 -6.86 0.46 3.26
N GLY A 936 -6.24 1.62 3.06
CA GLY A 936 -6.55 2.55 1.97
C GLY A 936 -7.74 3.47 2.23
N GLU A 937 -8.23 3.55 3.46
CA GLU A 937 -9.33 4.46 3.83
C GLU A 937 -8.81 5.87 4.09
N ASP A 938 -9.53 6.88 3.61
CA ASP A 938 -9.16 8.29 3.71
C ASP A 938 -9.82 8.95 4.92
N ALA A 939 -9.03 9.62 5.76
CA ALA A 939 -9.50 10.37 6.94
C ALA A 939 -9.15 11.86 6.80
N LEU A 940 -10.18 12.71 6.80
CA LEU A 940 -10.06 14.16 6.70
C LEU A 940 -10.39 14.79 8.05
N ALA A 941 -9.66 15.83 8.44
CA ALA A 941 -10.03 16.64 9.58
C ALA A 941 -9.92 18.15 9.30
N ASN A 942 -10.84 18.92 9.88
CA ASN A 942 -10.82 20.37 9.89
C ASN A 942 -10.78 20.84 11.35
N LEU A 943 -9.68 21.48 11.72
CA LEU A 943 -9.46 22.10 13.01
C LEU A 943 -9.97 23.54 12.97
N SER A 944 -10.68 23.95 14.02
CA SER A 944 -11.09 25.33 14.27
C SER A 944 -10.99 25.62 15.77
N VAL A 945 -9.95 26.32 16.18
CA VAL A 945 -9.68 26.63 17.60
C VAL A 945 -9.32 28.08 17.81
N GLU A 946 -9.68 28.60 18.98
CA GLU A 946 -9.36 29.93 19.46
C GLU A 946 -8.62 29.84 20.80
N GLN A 947 -7.83 30.86 21.11
CA GLN A 947 -7.08 30.95 22.36
C GLN A 947 -7.59 32.14 23.18
N GLU A 948 -8.23 31.84 24.30
CA GLU A 948 -8.63 32.81 25.33
C GLU A 948 -7.66 32.71 26.53
N GLY A 949 -6.59 33.51 26.50
CA GLY A 949 -5.53 33.45 27.50
C GLY A 949 -4.74 32.13 27.42
N ASP A 950 -4.74 31.36 28.51
CA ASP A 950 -4.10 30.04 28.57
C ASP A 950 -5.03 28.88 28.16
N ASN A 951 -6.30 29.17 27.85
CA ASN A 951 -7.26 28.17 27.41
C ASN A 951 -7.38 28.17 25.89
N VAL A 952 -7.36 26.98 25.29
CA VAL A 952 -7.68 26.75 23.89
C VAL A 952 -9.05 26.11 23.80
N THR A 953 -9.98 26.79 23.14
CA THR A 953 -11.37 26.37 22.94
C THR A 953 -11.66 26.19 21.45
N GLY A 954 -12.55 25.26 21.08
CA GLY A 954 -12.94 25.11 19.69
C GLY A 954 -13.44 23.71 19.37
N PHE A 955 -13.27 23.29 18.12
CA PHE A 955 -13.65 21.96 17.68
C PHE A 955 -12.81 21.42 16.52
N VAL A 956 -12.70 20.11 16.44
CA VAL A 956 -12.21 19.37 15.25
C VAL A 956 -13.39 18.65 14.62
N ARG A 957 -13.57 18.81 13.32
CA ARG A 957 -14.51 18.02 12.52
C ARG A 957 -13.72 16.96 11.77
N ILE A 958 -14.04 15.70 11.96
CA ILE A 958 -13.37 14.57 11.32
C ILE A 958 -14.37 13.91 10.39
N ARG A 959 -14.01 13.68 9.13
CA ARG A 959 -14.83 13.02 8.13
C ARG A 959 -14.11 11.81 7.53
N SER A 960 -14.84 10.73 7.31
CA SER A 960 -14.36 9.51 6.65
C SER A 960 -15.51 8.89 5.85
N ARG A 961 -15.20 7.97 4.93
CA ARG A 961 -16.17 7.08 4.29
C ARG A 961 -16.70 6.02 5.28
N SER A 962 -15.86 5.58 6.22
CA SER A 962 -16.22 4.61 7.26
C SER A 962 -16.65 5.31 8.55
N GLN A 963 -17.79 4.89 9.11
CA GLN A 963 -18.30 5.44 10.37
C GLN A 963 -17.34 5.22 11.53
N GLY A 964 -16.79 4.01 11.64
CA GLY A 964 -15.91 3.64 12.73
C GLY A 964 -14.61 4.43 12.73
N LEU A 965 -13.98 4.69 11.58
CA LEU A 965 -12.79 5.55 11.51
C LEU A 965 -13.07 6.99 11.96
N ALA A 966 -14.18 7.58 11.52
CA ALA A 966 -14.56 8.96 11.91
C ALA A 966 -14.84 9.08 13.42
N LEU A 967 -15.50 8.08 14.01
CA LEU A 967 -15.80 8.05 15.44
C LEU A 967 -14.55 7.77 16.28
N SER A 968 -13.76 6.78 15.87
CA SER A 968 -12.56 6.33 16.59
C SER A 968 -11.49 7.41 16.67
N LEU A 969 -11.25 8.11 15.56
CA LEU A 969 -10.34 9.25 15.54
C LEU A 969 -10.80 10.38 16.48
N GLY A 970 -12.11 10.52 16.70
CA GLY A 970 -12.63 11.55 17.59
C GLY A 970 -12.79 11.13 19.06
N SER A 971 -12.78 9.82 19.34
CA SER A 971 -12.87 9.28 20.70
C SER A 971 -11.51 9.16 21.40
N LEU A 972 -10.41 9.43 20.67
CA LEU A 972 -9.05 9.42 21.20
C LEU A 972 -8.93 10.29 22.45
N LYS A 973 -8.71 9.63 23.60
CA LYS A 973 -8.39 10.28 24.89
C LYS A 973 -7.16 11.21 24.79
N GLY A 974 -6.33 11.05 23.75
CA GLY A 974 -5.20 11.93 23.45
C GLY A 974 -5.61 13.35 23.05
N LEU A 975 -6.79 13.54 22.42
CA LEU A 975 -7.28 14.85 21.98
C LEU A 975 -7.59 15.79 23.14
N SER A 976 -8.02 15.25 24.28
CA SER A 976 -8.28 16.03 25.50
C SER A 976 -7.05 16.23 26.37
N LYS A 977 -5.96 15.49 26.11
CA LYS A 977 -4.68 15.56 26.84
C LYS A 977 -3.54 16.20 26.05
N ILE A 978 -3.82 16.87 24.93
CA ILE A 978 -2.78 17.54 24.11
C ILE A 978 -1.94 18.52 24.94
N GLY A 979 -2.54 19.17 25.94
CA GLY A 979 -1.85 20.07 26.87
C GLY A 979 -0.80 19.39 27.77
N ASP A 980 -0.82 18.07 27.92
CA ASP A 980 0.17 17.29 28.68
C ASP A 980 1.37 16.85 27.81
N TYR A 981 1.16 16.74 26.48
CA TYR A 981 2.17 16.32 25.50
C TYR A 981 2.95 17.49 24.88
N VAL A 982 2.45 18.71 25.06
CA VAL A 982 3.04 19.95 24.54
C VAL A 982 3.83 20.62 25.64
#